data_AF-A0A7J6PJ29-F1
#
_entry.id   AF-A0A7J6PJ29-F1
#
_cell.length_a   1.000
_cell.length_b   1.000
_cell.length_c   1.000
_cell.angle_alpha   90.00
_cell.angle_beta   90.00
_cell.angle_gamma   90.00
#
_symmetry.space_group_name_H-M   'P 1'
#
loop_
_entity.id
_entity.type
_entity.pdbx_description
1 polymer ?
#
loop_
_entity_poly.entity_id
_entity_poly.type
_entity_poly.pdbx_seq_one_letter_code
_entity_poly.pdbx_strand_id
1 'polypeptide(L)'
;MRRGGLGAAGVARRRQENRRMERIGESLEAVRLETVKEQCDTFKERLQEFATKYRSKIESDATFRAQFLGMCQSVGVDPLQSTKSVFGSMLGLGRFYAELGVQILTLCLATREDNGGLLDMDDCLAMLQNVRATTSDAISREDVTKAISELSVLGAGGVSIVWGERGKAFISSVPDAFNADQTSAISLIVSQGGHISLTELARQLDWTAERTDNASSSLLREGLVWLDVDPSTQERVVQQRHCEQHSMSSIMQPTGNIEALLTSSLIDILLDNYYCTLTMNGGDTSVEPLLPSIDREEVKLRSCITNLAVIAAPQIISMVLNYVPQTINVFFISRLGDADMLAAVGLANLVFNIGGVSCGYGINQAIETLVSQSRGHGGHHLASVHMAKGMCIGLLLSTILFIVLQFTEVALNFLGQDPVVAKHAMDYVNSASIGIWPAIQYDCIMRFLLCYHHPHVCTWIYAITSALHVLWCYLLVTPSSVLAGAGVAMALTFVGCWVLGILYFVFAMINPSITAIPRDALPRFTRAMFRGWWEYLKIGIPSMITLCSEWWAYEICTLIVGLLQDSAQLAAHVSVCNVSVLMFMMSYGLQTGLSAKIGAAVGSGNLHLARTYCKAAVIMGGGMLIVIEFILITFKMSIVNFYSAPEPEVMVSVYLATLLFPYLGIQEVFDFAQACMQGVFKGLGIQRYAAIVNLCSYYLCMLPLGYLFCIHFELGVFGMWTAFIVSVAAVISMVLNYIPQTINVYFISRLGDADMLAGIGLANLVFNIGGVSCGYGMNQAIETLVSQSRGQGDHKLASTSMARGMIIAMAMSTVLFGLLQLTEVLLTLLGQDPVIANHAMRYVNSASIGIWPAIQYDCIMRFLLCYHHPHVCTWIYAITSALHVFWCYVLVNPVSGLAGAGSAMALTYTTCWVLGILYFVFAMINPSITAIPRDALPRFTRAMFRGWWEYLKIGIPSMITLCSEWWAYEIATLIVGLLHDSNQLAAHVSICNLFVVIFMLSYGLQTGLSAKVGSAVGAGELHLAKLYCKAGVVIGGSMITIVILLLCIFRGSIVRLYAEKEPEVAVYELYLVRPLLCLIIPFDFAQSCMQGVFKGLGIQRYAAPVNIFSYYILMLPLGYFLSVDVGLGVDGMWLGFAAGASVIAASYTAILA
;
A
#
# COMPACT_ATOMS: atom_id res chain seq x y z
N MET A 1 24.44 -63.94 -64.43
CA MET A 1 23.53 -64.29 -63.31
C MET A 1 23.01 -63.00 -62.68
N ARG A 2 21.69 -62.73 -62.77
CA ARG A 2 21.02 -61.56 -62.17
C ARG A 2 20.81 -61.79 -60.67
N ARG A 3 21.34 -60.92 -59.81
CA ARG A 3 21.02 -60.86 -58.37
C ARG A 3 19.84 -59.90 -58.17
N GLY A 4 18.67 -60.43 -57.81
CA GLY A 4 17.47 -59.65 -57.45
C GLY A 4 17.50 -59.25 -55.98
N GLY A 5 17.20 -57.97 -55.72
CA GLY A 5 17.23 -57.36 -54.39
C GLY A 5 16.10 -57.85 -53.47
N LEU A 6 16.47 -58.14 -52.23
CA LEU A 6 15.54 -58.30 -51.11
C LEU A 6 15.22 -56.90 -50.59
N GLY A 7 14.01 -56.45 -50.91
CA GLY A 7 13.61 -55.05 -50.90
C GLY A 7 13.31 -54.44 -49.54
N ALA A 8 13.62 -53.15 -49.45
CA ALA A 8 13.22 -52.22 -48.38
C ALA A 8 11.71 -52.27 -48.04
N ALA A 9 10.86 -52.79 -48.94
CA ALA A 9 9.43 -52.98 -48.74
C ALA A 9 9.09 -53.94 -47.58
N GLY A 10 9.90 -54.98 -47.33
CA GLY A 10 9.65 -55.93 -46.24
C GLY A 10 9.91 -55.33 -44.85
N VAL A 11 10.95 -54.51 -44.74
CA VAL A 11 11.30 -53.80 -43.48
C VAL A 11 10.31 -52.67 -43.21
N ALA A 12 9.84 -51.97 -44.25
CA ALA A 12 8.79 -50.96 -44.13
C ALA A 12 7.47 -51.57 -43.62
N ARG A 13 7.06 -52.72 -44.17
CA ARG A 13 5.84 -53.42 -43.76
C ARG A 13 5.89 -53.88 -42.31
N ARG A 14 7.03 -54.44 -41.87
CA ARG A 14 7.24 -54.88 -40.48
C ARG A 14 7.26 -53.72 -39.48
N ARG A 15 7.84 -52.58 -39.85
CA ARG A 15 7.76 -51.34 -39.03
C ARG A 15 6.33 -50.81 -38.94
N GLN A 16 5.55 -50.91 -40.02
CA GLN A 16 4.17 -50.46 -40.04
C GLN A 16 3.26 -51.36 -39.19
N GLU A 17 3.49 -52.67 -39.20
CA GLU A 17 2.79 -53.63 -38.32
C GLU A 17 3.14 -53.41 -36.84
N ASN A 18 4.41 -53.20 -36.50
CA ASN A 18 4.81 -52.89 -35.12
C ASN A 18 4.17 -51.58 -34.61
N ARG A 19 4.18 -50.52 -35.43
CA ARG A 19 3.49 -49.24 -35.08
C ARG A 19 1.98 -49.38 -34.98
N ARG A 20 1.38 -50.37 -35.63
CA ARG A 20 -0.05 -50.66 -35.51
C ARG A 20 -0.33 -51.42 -34.22
N MET A 21 0.51 -52.37 -33.85
CA MET A 21 0.42 -53.07 -32.56
C MET A 21 0.66 -52.14 -31.37
N GLU A 22 1.63 -51.23 -31.46
CA GLU A 22 1.86 -50.19 -30.43
C GLU A 22 0.63 -49.29 -30.26
N ARG A 23 0.06 -48.77 -31.36
CA ARG A 23 -1.16 -47.95 -31.28
C ARG A 23 -2.37 -48.68 -30.72
N ILE A 24 -2.51 -49.98 -31.04
CA ILE A 24 -3.58 -50.80 -30.46
C ILE A 24 -3.33 -51.02 -28.96
N GLY A 25 -2.09 -51.28 -28.56
CA GLY A 25 -1.68 -51.38 -27.14
C GLY A 25 -1.96 -50.11 -26.35
N GLU A 26 -1.56 -48.94 -26.88
CA GLU A 26 -1.82 -47.63 -26.28
C GLU A 26 -3.33 -47.37 -26.15
N SER A 27 -4.13 -47.73 -27.17
CA SER A 27 -5.59 -47.57 -27.10
C SER A 27 -6.25 -48.50 -26.07
N LEU A 28 -5.75 -49.72 -25.90
CA LEU A 28 -6.25 -50.68 -24.90
C LEU A 28 -5.87 -50.27 -23.47
N GLU A 29 -4.66 -49.75 -23.25
CA GLU A 29 -4.26 -49.18 -21.97
C GLU A 29 -5.09 -47.93 -21.64
N ALA A 30 -5.32 -47.04 -22.61
CA ALA A 30 -6.17 -45.87 -22.43
C ALA A 30 -7.60 -46.25 -22.03
N VAL A 31 -8.22 -47.22 -22.72
CA VAL A 31 -9.58 -47.69 -22.40
C VAL A 31 -9.63 -48.37 -21.02
N ARG A 32 -8.62 -49.17 -20.63
CA ARG A 32 -8.56 -49.75 -19.28
C ARG A 32 -8.40 -48.69 -18.19
N LEU A 33 -7.54 -47.70 -18.42
CA LEU A 33 -7.35 -46.57 -17.51
C LEU A 33 -8.64 -45.77 -17.35
N GLU A 34 -9.35 -45.52 -18.46
CA GLU A 34 -10.63 -44.80 -18.45
C GLU A 34 -11.71 -45.57 -17.69
N THR A 35 -11.79 -46.90 -17.87
CA THR A 35 -12.74 -47.75 -17.14
C THR A 35 -12.43 -47.78 -15.63
N VAL A 36 -11.16 -47.89 -15.23
CA VAL A 36 -10.76 -47.84 -13.81
C VAL A 36 -11.07 -46.47 -13.22
N LYS A 37 -10.87 -45.40 -14.00
CA LYS A 37 -11.16 -44.03 -13.58
C LYS A 37 -12.65 -43.82 -13.35
N GLU A 38 -13.53 -44.30 -14.25
CA GLU A 38 -14.99 -44.26 -14.05
C GLU A 38 -15.44 -45.00 -12.79
N GLN A 39 -14.85 -46.17 -12.50
CA GLN A 39 -15.16 -46.92 -11.28
C GLN A 39 -14.71 -46.18 -10.01
N CYS A 40 -13.53 -45.56 -10.02
CA CYS A 40 -13.05 -44.72 -8.93
C CYS A 40 -13.93 -43.47 -8.73
N ASP A 41 -14.37 -42.83 -9.81
CA ASP A 41 -15.25 -41.66 -9.76
C ASP A 41 -16.62 -42.01 -9.18
N THR A 42 -17.21 -43.13 -9.61
CA THR A 42 -18.49 -43.65 -9.07
C THR A 42 -18.36 -43.99 -7.57
N PHE A 43 -17.25 -44.60 -7.16
CA PHE A 43 -17.02 -44.93 -5.76
C PHE A 43 -16.84 -43.68 -4.89
N LYS A 44 -16.11 -42.68 -5.40
CA LYS A 44 -15.91 -41.39 -4.75
C LYS A 44 -17.25 -40.65 -4.54
N GLU A 45 -18.15 -40.70 -5.51
CA GLU A 45 -19.48 -40.12 -5.41
C GLU A 45 -20.32 -40.79 -4.31
N ARG A 46 -20.30 -42.13 -4.23
CA ARG A 46 -20.96 -42.88 -3.14
C ARG A 46 -20.38 -42.59 -1.76
N LEU A 47 -19.05 -42.43 -1.67
CA LEU A 47 -18.37 -42.07 -0.43
C LEU A 47 -18.74 -40.65 0.03
N GLN A 48 -18.94 -39.72 -0.91
CA GLN A 48 -19.44 -38.36 -0.65
C GLN A 48 -20.89 -38.36 -0.17
N GLU A 49 -21.77 -39.16 -0.78
CA GLU A 49 -23.15 -39.34 -0.31
C GLU A 49 -23.17 -39.87 1.14
N PHE A 50 -22.34 -40.87 1.45
CA PHE A 50 -22.20 -41.43 2.79
C PHE A 50 -21.71 -40.38 3.81
N ALA A 51 -20.66 -39.66 3.47
CA ALA A 51 -20.10 -38.57 4.27
C ALA A 51 -21.13 -37.49 4.58
N THR A 52 -21.91 -37.07 3.58
CA THR A 52 -22.95 -36.05 3.73
C THR A 52 -24.06 -36.53 4.67
N LYS A 53 -24.51 -37.78 4.47
CA LYS A 53 -25.62 -38.35 5.23
C LYS A 53 -25.30 -38.53 6.72
N TYR A 54 -24.06 -38.91 7.04
CA TYR A 54 -23.64 -39.18 8.42
C TYR A 54 -22.76 -38.08 9.02
N ARG A 55 -22.69 -36.89 8.40
CA ARG A 55 -21.85 -35.76 8.80
C ARG A 55 -21.91 -35.44 10.29
N SER A 56 -23.11 -35.27 10.84
CA SER A 56 -23.28 -34.94 12.26
C SER A 56 -22.74 -36.04 13.20
N LYS A 57 -22.82 -37.31 12.81
CA LYS A 57 -22.21 -38.42 13.58
C LYS A 57 -20.68 -38.46 13.43
N ILE A 58 -20.16 -38.13 12.25
CA ILE A 58 -18.71 -38.01 12.01
C ILE A 58 -18.12 -36.84 12.83
N GLU A 59 -18.88 -35.77 13.05
CA GLU A 59 -18.46 -34.62 13.86
C GLU A 59 -18.59 -34.91 15.38
N SER A 60 -19.68 -35.57 15.82
CA SER A 60 -19.98 -35.73 17.26
C SER A 60 -19.47 -37.02 17.91
N ASP A 61 -19.25 -38.11 17.16
CA ASP A 61 -18.82 -39.41 17.69
C ASP A 61 -17.41 -39.77 17.21
N ALA A 62 -16.45 -39.73 18.13
CA ALA A 62 -15.04 -40.01 17.85
C ALA A 62 -14.80 -41.44 17.33
N THR A 63 -15.56 -42.43 17.81
CA THR A 63 -15.42 -43.83 17.37
C THR A 63 -15.92 -43.99 15.93
N PHE A 64 -17.05 -43.37 15.62
CA PHE A 64 -17.62 -43.37 14.27
C PHE A 64 -16.73 -42.62 13.27
N ARG A 65 -16.13 -41.49 13.70
CA ARG A 65 -15.15 -40.71 12.94
C ARG A 65 -13.92 -41.54 12.58
N ALA A 66 -13.35 -42.28 13.55
CA ALA A 66 -12.19 -43.13 13.31
C ALA A 66 -12.46 -44.24 12.28
N GLN A 67 -13.62 -44.91 12.37
CA GLN A 67 -14.02 -45.94 11.41
C GLN A 67 -14.21 -45.39 9.98
N PHE A 68 -14.82 -44.20 9.87
CA PHE A 68 -14.98 -43.52 8.58
C PHE A 68 -13.62 -43.19 7.95
N LEU A 69 -12.67 -42.64 8.71
CA LEU A 69 -11.32 -42.33 8.23
C LEU A 69 -10.56 -43.58 7.79
N GLY A 70 -10.69 -44.70 8.54
CA GLY A 70 -10.10 -45.99 8.15
C GLY A 70 -10.64 -46.52 6.81
N MET A 71 -11.93 -46.32 6.55
CA MET A 71 -12.55 -46.67 5.27
C MET A 71 -12.06 -45.79 4.12
N CYS A 72 -11.84 -44.48 4.36
CA CYS A 72 -11.27 -43.60 3.33
C CYS A 72 -9.83 -43.99 2.98
N GLN A 73 -9.01 -44.31 3.99
CA GLN A 73 -7.61 -44.67 3.82
C GLN A 73 -7.42 -45.98 3.05
N SER A 74 -8.28 -46.98 3.25
CA SER A 74 -8.19 -48.27 2.54
C SER A 74 -8.42 -48.15 1.02
N VAL A 75 -9.00 -47.05 0.56
CA VAL A 75 -9.25 -46.74 -0.87
C VAL A 75 -8.32 -45.64 -1.39
N GLY A 76 -7.34 -45.20 -0.58
CA GLY A 76 -6.39 -44.15 -0.97
C GLY A 76 -7.00 -42.76 -1.07
N VAL A 77 -8.17 -42.54 -0.45
CA VAL A 77 -8.81 -41.22 -0.36
C VAL A 77 -8.45 -40.63 0.99
N ASP A 78 -7.72 -39.51 0.99
CA ASP A 78 -7.38 -38.79 2.21
C ASP A 78 -8.33 -37.58 2.39
N PRO A 79 -9.35 -37.68 3.25
CA PRO A 79 -10.28 -36.57 3.50
C PRO A 79 -9.63 -35.41 4.27
N LEU A 80 -8.39 -35.56 4.77
CA LEU A 80 -7.66 -34.59 5.58
C LEU A 80 -6.67 -33.75 4.76
N GLN A 81 -6.25 -34.23 3.59
CA GLN A 81 -5.12 -33.69 2.80
C GLN A 81 -5.26 -32.23 2.32
N SER A 82 -6.46 -31.63 2.38
CA SER A 82 -6.65 -30.20 2.11
C SER A 82 -8.06 -29.71 2.47
N THR A 83 -8.17 -28.51 3.04
CA THR A 83 -9.45 -27.77 3.13
C THR A 83 -10.04 -27.42 1.76
N LYS A 84 -9.24 -27.47 0.69
CA LYS A 84 -9.67 -27.33 -0.72
C LYS A 84 -10.10 -28.65 -1.35
N SER A 85 -9.89 -29.80 -0.69
CA SER A 85 -10.39 -31.07 -1.20
C SER A 85 -11.91 -31.13 -1.04
N VAL A 86 -12.58 -31.92 -1.90
CA VAL A 86 -14.04 -32.07 -1.87
C VAL A 86 -14.53 -32.55 -0.50
N PHE A 87 -13.75 -33.40 0.18
CA PHE A 87 -14.07 -33.88 1.52
C PHE A 87 -13.74 -32.86 2.62
N GLY A 88 -12.64 -32.11 2.49
CA GLY A 88 -12.24 -31.07 3.44
C GLY A 88 -13.24 -29.92 3.53
N SER A 89 -13.83 -29.53 2.40
CA SER A 89 -14.89 -28.53 2.32
C SER A 89 -16.26 -29.05 2.77
N MET A 90 -16.54 -30.35 2.59
CA MET A 90 -17.83 -30.97 2.89
C MET A 90 -17.99 -31.37 4.37
N LEU A 91 -16.93 -31.88 5.00
CA LEU A 91 -16.95 -32.43 6.37
C LEU A 91 -16.23 -31.56 7.40
N GLY A 92 -15.36 -30.62 6.99
CA GLY A 92 -14.59 -29.77 7.92
C GLY A 92 -13.52 -30.50 8.73
N LEU A 93 -13.30 -31.80 8.52
CA LEU A 93 -12.36 -32.63 9.30
C LEU A 93 -10.92 -32.11 9.28
N GLY A 94 -10.42 -31.63 8.14
CA GLY A 94 -9.08 -31.02 8.06
C GLY A 94 -8.93 -29.75 8.93
N ARG A 95 -10.01 -28.97 9.06
CA ARG A 95 -10.04 -27.80 9.95
C ARG A 95 -10.09 -28.23 11.42
N PHE A 96 -10.88 -29.26 11.74
CA PHE A 96 -10.96 -29.83 13.09
C PHE A 96 -9.59 -30.32 13.61
N TYR A 97 -8.85 -31.11 12.83
CA TYR A 97 -7.54 -31.61 13.23
C TYR A 97 -6.46 -30.53 13.24
N ALA A 98 -6.53 -29.53 12.35
CA ALA A 98 -5.63 -28.38 12.38
C ALA A 98 -5.87 -27.50 13.62
N GLU A 99 -7.13 -27.22 13.96
CA GLU A 99 -7.50 -26.48 15.18
C GLU A 99 -7.12 -27.26 16.44
N LEU A 100 -7.34 -28.58 16.46
CA LEU A 100 -6.93 -29.45 17.56
C LEU A 100 -5.40 -29.51 17.70
N GLY A 101 -4.67 -29.57 16.59
CA GLY A 101 -3.20 -29.54 16.57
C GLY A 101 -2.63 -28.23 17.13
N VAL A 102 -3.21 -27.09 16.77
CA VAL A 102 -2.82 -25.78 17.33
C VAL A 102 -3.10 -25.72 18.84
N GLN A 103 -4.23 -26.27 19.30
CA GLN A 103 -4.55 -26.33 20.72
C GLN A 103 -3.57 -27.21 21.50
N ILE A 104 -3.22 -28.39 20.97
CA ILE A 104 -2.21 -29.28 21.56
C ILE A 104 -0.85 -28.56 21.66
N LEU A 105 -0.42 -27.90 20.58
CA LEU A 105 0.83 -27.14 20.56
C LEU A 105 0.82 -26.01 21.60
N THR A 106 -0.30 -25.29 21.72
CA THR A 106 -0.47 -24.21 22.69
C THR A 106 -0.38 -24.73 24.13
N LEU A 107 -1.01 -25.86 24.43
CA LEU A 107 -0.92 -26.51 25.75
C LEU A 107 0.50 -26.99 26.05
N CYS A 108 1.18 -27.57 25.07
CA CYS A 108 2.57 -27.99 25.22
C CYS A 108 3.49 -26.80 25.51
N LEU A 109 3.29 -25.67 24.82
CA LEU A 109 4.06 -24.43 25.05
C LEU A 109 3.74 -23.80 26.41
N ALA A 110 2.46 -23.77 26.79
CA ALA A 110 2.02 -23.17 28.05
C ALA A 110 2.48 -23.94 29.28
N THR A 111 2.58 -25.27 29.18
CA THR A 111 3.01 -26.13 30.29
C THR A 111 4.51 -26.46 30.27
N ARG A 112 5.25 -25.97 29.27
CA ARG A 112 6.67 -26.31 29.06
C ARG A 112 7.57 -25.93 30.22
N GLU A 113 7.31 -24.79 30.87
CA GLU A 113 8.09 -24.34 32.03
C GLU A 113 7.89 -25.24 33.25
N ASP A 114 6.73 -25.90 33.34
CA ASP A 114 6.35 -26.73 34.48
C ASP A 114 6.73 -28.21 34.28
N ASN A 115 6.61 -28.73 33.05
CA ASN A 115 6.83 -30.15 32.74
C ASN A 115 8.08 -30.45 31.89
N GLY A 116 8.88 -29.42 31.59
CA GLY A 116 10.11 -29.60 30.80
C GLY A 116 9.87 -29.97 29.33
N GLY A 117 8.65 -29.82 28.82
CA GLY A 117 8.28 -30.11 27.44
C GLY A 117 7.77 -31.53 27.18
N LEU A 118 7.56 -32.34 28.23
CA LEU A 118 6.91 -33.66 28.17
C LEU A 118 5.55 -33.60 28.88
N LEU A 119 4.46 -33.62 28.10
CA LEU A 119 3.09 -33.58 28.61
C LEU A 119 2.46 -34.98 28.56
N ASP A 120 1.88 -35.47 29.67
CA ASP A 120 1.17 -36.75 29.67
C ASP A 120 -0.06 -36.71 28.74
N MET A 121 -0.27 -37.77 27.95
CA MET A 121 -1.37 -37.83 26.98
C MET A 121 -2.75 -37.72 27.64
N ASP A 122 -2.94 -38.29 28.83
CA ASP A 122 -4.22 -38.24 29.54
C ASP A 122 -4.46 -36.86 30.17
N ASP A 123 -3.40 -36.20 30.66
CA ASP A 123 -3.47 -34.83 31.15
C ASP A 123 -3.75 -33.84 30.00
N CYS A 124 -3.12 -34.03 28.84
CA CYS A 124 -3.42 -33.25 27.63
C CYS A 124 -4.89 -33.38 27.21
N LEU A 125 -5.42 -34.61 27.21
CA LEU A 125 -6.84 -34.87 26.92
C LEU A 125 -7.77 -34.18 27.90
N ALA A 126 -7.49 -34.26 29.21
CA ALA A 126 -8.29 -33.61 30.23
C ALA A 126 -8.27 -32.07 30.08
N MET A 127 -7.10 -31.49 29.77
CA MET A 127 -6.95 -30.06 29.50
C MET A 127 -7.73 -29.64 28.25
N LEU A 128 -7.63 -30.39 27.15
CA LEU A 128 -8.36 -30.12 25.91
C LEU A 128 -9.87 -30.21 26.09
N GLN A 129 -10.35 -31.19 26.86
CA GLN A 129 -11.77 -31.36 27.17
C GLN A 129 -12.29 -30.19 28.01
N ASN A 130 -11.50 -29.67 28.95
CA ASN A 130 -11.85 -28.47 29.71
C ASN A 130 -11.88 -27.20 28.83
N VAL A 131 -10.90 -27.03 27.93
CA VAL A 131 -10.86 -25.91 26.98
C VAL A 131 -12.07 -25.93 26.04
N ARG A 132 -12.58 -27.12 25.73
CA ARG A 132 -13.73 -27.34 24.83
C ARG A 132 -15.05 -27.58 25.55
N ALA A 133 -15.16 -27.38 26.87
CA ALA A 133 -16.37 -27.68 27.65
C ALA A 133 -17.64 -26.94 27.18
N THR A 134 -17.51 -25.87 26.37
CA THR A 134 -18.62 -25.14 25.75
C THR A 134 -19.04 -25.66 24.38
N THR A 135 -18.31 -26.61 23.80
CA THR A 135 -18.55 -27.22 22.47
C THR A 135 -18.78 -28.73 22.62
N SER A 136 -19.85 -29.26 22.02
CA SER A 136 -20.30 -30.66 22.16
C SER A 136 -19.43 -31.73 21.46
N ASP A 137 -18.17 -31.44 21.14
CA ASP A 137 -17.30 -32.33 20.35
C ASP A 137 -16.42 -33.19 21.27
N ALA A 138 -16.71 -34.49 21.36
CA ALA A 138 -15.87 -35.44 22.08
C ALA A 138 -14.53 -35.66 21.34
N ILE A 139 -13.41 -35.55 22.08
CA ILE A 139 -12.03 -35.78 21.59
C ILE A 139 -11.51 -37.10 22.16
N SER A 140 -11.04 -38.01 21.31
CA SER A 140 -10.37 -39.26 21.73
C SER A 140 -8.84 -39.18 21.69
N ARG A 141 -8.16 -40.18 22.27
CA ARG A 141 -6.70 -40.36 22.11
C ARG A 141 -6.29 -40.52 20.65
N GLU A 142 -7.12 -41.17 19.82
CA GLU A 142 -6.83 -41.27 18.39
C GLU A 142 -6.91 -39.91 17.71
N ASP A 143 -7.86 -39.05 18.12
CA ASP A 143 -7.97 -37.71 17.55
C ASP A 143 -6.72 -36.85 17.86
N VAL A 144 -6.22 -36.91 19.10
CA VAL A 144 -4.97 -36.24 19.52
C VAL A 144 -3.77 -36.81 18.77
N THR A 145 -3.67 -38.13 18.68
CA THR A 145 -2.60 -38.81 17.96
C THR A 145 -2.60 -38.43 16.48
N LYS A 146 -3.78 -38.37 15.86
CA LYS A 146 -3.94 -38.01 14.46
C LYS A 146 -3.64 -36.52 14.23
N ALA A 147 -4.10 -35.63 15.11
CA ALA A 147 -3.76 -34.20 15.06
C ALA A 147 -2.25 -33.97 15.16
N ILE A 148 -1.56 -34.66 16.07
CA ILE A 148 -0.10 -34.59 16.19
C ILE A 148 0.58 -35.12 14.92
N SER A 149 0.05 -36.19 14.31
CA SER A 149 0.59 -36.70 13.03
C SER A 149 0.45 -35.69 11.88
N GLU A 150 -0.59 -34.85 11.85
CA GLU A 150 -0.73 -33.77 10.87
C GLU A 150 0.25 -32.60 11.15
N LEU A 151 0.65 -32.41 12.41
CA LEU A 151 1.72 -31.46 12.77
C LEU A 151 3.11 -31.93 12.31
N SER A 152 3.29 -33.18 11.89
CA SER A 152 4.57 -33.70 11.38
C SER A 152 5.07 -32.96 10.12
N VAL A 153 4.18 -32.28 9.40
CA VAL A 153 4.50 -31.41 8.25
C VAL A 153 5.35 -30.20 8.68
N LEU A 154 5.38 -29.85 9.98
CA LEU A 154 6.14 -28.74 10.54
C LEU A 154 7.63 -29.07 10.77
N GLY A 155 8.10 -30.28 10.45
CA GLY A 155 9.52 -30.66 10.53
C GLY A 155 10.00 -31.08 11.93
N ALA A 156 11.33 -31.23 12.09
CA ALA A 156 11.99 -31.88 13.24
C ALA A 156 11.79 -31.16 14.60
N GLY A 157 11.23 -29.95 14.64
CA GLY A 157 10.89 -29.23 15.89
C GLY A 157 9.43 -29.39 16.35
N GLY A 158 8.67 -30.30 15.73
CA GLY A 158 7.24 -30.49 15.99
C GLY A 158 6.95 -31.32 17.24
N VAL A 159 5.70 -31.19 17.72
CA VAL A 159 5.17 -32.03 18.80
C VAL A 159 5.14 -33.48 18.34
N SER A 160 5.64 -34.41 19.15
CA SER A 160 5.70 -35.85 18.82
C SER A 160 5.20 -36.71 19.99
N ILE A 161 4.84 -37.96 19.73
CA ILE A 161 4.44 -38.90 20.79
C ILE A 161 5.64 -39.79 21.12
N VAL A 162 6.05 -39.76 22.39
CA VAL A 162 7.12 -40.58 22.96
C VAL A 162 6.51 -41.58 23.92
N TRP A 163 7.00 -42.81 23.89
CA TRP A 163 6.51 -43.91 24.74
C TRP A 163 7.50 -44.20 25.85
N GLY A 164 7.05 -44.06 27.11
CA GLY A 164 7.86 -44.40 28.28
C GLY A 164 7.87 -45.90 28.59
N GLU A 165 8.78 -46.34 29.46
CA GLU A 165 8.79 -47.71 29.94
C GLU A 165 7.47 -48.04 30.67
N ARG A 166 6.88 -49.21 30.36
CA ARG A 166 5.50 -49.65 30.68
C ARG A 166 4.37 -49.15 29.76
N GLY A 167 4.69 -48.52 28.63
CA GLY A 167 3.72 -48.23 27.56
C GLY A 167 2.87 -46.97 27.77
N LYS A 168 3.33 -46.04 28.63
CA LYS A 168 2.65 -44.75 28.86
C LYS A 168 3.04 -43.75 27.75
N ALA A 169 2.06 -43.06 27.17
CA ALA A 169 2.27 -42.12 26.07
C ALA A 169 2.44 -40.68 26.58
N PHE A 170 3.49 -40.02 26.12
CA PHE A 170 3.78 -38.61 26.38
C PHE A 170 3.83 -37.84 25.07
N ILE A 171 3.41 -36.58 25.13
CA ILE A 171 3.50 -35.62 24.06
C ILE A 171 4.76 -34.77 24.30
N SER A 172 5.77 -34.97 23.47
CA SER A 172 7.04 -34.23 23.54
C SER A 172 7.01 -33.01 22.63
N SER A 173 7.39 -31.86 23.16
CA SER A 173 7.55 -30.59 22.45
C SER A 173 8.99 -30.08 22.42
N VAL A 174 9.95 -30.94 22.80
CA VAL A 174 11.38 -30.65 22.76
C VAL A 174 11.92 -31.02 21.37
N PRO A 175 12.69 -30.13 20.70
CA PRO A 175 13.09 -30.32 19.30
C PRO A 175 14.01 -31.52 19.03
N ASP A 176 14.71 -32.02 20.05
CA ASP A 176 15.65 -33.12 19.92
C ASP A 176 15.16 -34.35 20.70
N ALA A 177 15.08 -35.49 20.02
CA ALA A 177 14.94 -36.76 20.71
C ALA A 177 16.16 -36.94 21.63
N PHE A 178 15.92 -37.11 22.94
CA PHE A 178 16.99 -37.37 23.89
C PHE A 178 17.92 -38.46 23.35
N ASN A 179 19.22 -38.21 23.41
CA ASN A 179 20.15 -39.28 23.13
C ASN A 179 20.01 -40.39 24.21
N ALA A 180 20.52 -41.58 23.92
CA ALA A 180 20.38 -42.73 24.81
C ALA A 180 20.91 -42.46 26.22
N ASP A 181 21.93 -41.59 26.34
CA ASP A 181 22.53 -41.22 27.62
C ASP A 181 21.57 -40.30 28.39
N GLN A 182 21.09 -39.22 27.81
CA GLN A 182 20.11 -38.33 28.44
C GLN A 182 18.85 -39.08 28.91
N THR A 183 18.36 -40.00 28.07
CA THR A 183 17.20 -40.84 28.40
C THR A 183 17.48 -41.74 29.60
N SER A 184 18.64 -42.40 29.62
CA SER A 184 19.04 -43.30 30.71
C SER A 184 19.26 -42.54 32.02
N ALA A 185 19.89 -41.35 31.95
CA ALA A 185 20.12 -40.49 33.09
C ALA A 185 18.81 -39.97 33.70
N ILE A 186 17.91 -39.41 32.88
CA ILE A 186 16.61 -38.92 33.36
C ILE A 186 15.79 -40.06 33.96
N SER A 187 15.71 -41.21 33.27
CA SER A 187 14.93 -42.37 33.76
C SER A 187 15.42 -42.81 35.15
N LEU A 188 16.74 -42.85 35.35
CA LEU A 188 17.31 -43.22 36.64
C LEU A 188 17.06 -42.15 37.72
N ILE A 189 17.21 -40.86 37.39
CA ILE A 189 16.90 -39.75 38.31
C ILE A 189 15.43 -39.81 38.76
N VAL A 190 14.50 -40.04 37.84
CA VAL A 190 13.06 -40.22 38.14
C VAL A 190 12.85 -41.41 39.07
N SER A 191 13.49 -42.55 38.78
CA SER A 191 13.33 -43.79 39.56
C SER A 191 13.84 -43.67 41.00
N GLN A 192 14.73 -42.72 41.28
CA GLN A 192 15.35 -42.44 42.58
C GLN A 192 14.66 -41.28 43.34
N GLY A 193 13.44 -40.90 42.93
CA GLY A 193 12.69 -39.83 43.59
C GLY A 193 13.09 -38.43 43.14
N GLY A 194 13.57 -38.29 41.90
CA GLY A 194 13.84 -37.01 41.26
C GLY A 194 15.19 -36.39 41.60
N HIS A 195 16.09 -37.06 42.32
CA HIS A 195 17.44 -36.58 42.60
C HIS A 195 18.44 -37.73 42.77
N ILE A 196 19.71 -37.53 42.39
CA ILE A 196 20.79 -38.53 42.52
C ILE A 196 22.16 -37.83 42.51
N SER A 197 23.16 -38.34 43.25
CA SER A 197 24.53 -37.81 43.13
C SER A 197 25.19 -38.23 41.82
N LEU A 198 26.07 -37.40 41.26
CA LEU A 198 26.80 -37.72 40.03
C LEU A 198 27.64 -38.99 40.18
N THR A 199 28.19 -39.24 41.37
CA THR A 199 28.95 -40.46 41.68
C THR A 199 28.06 -41.70 41.58
N GLU A 200 26.85 -41.62 42.13
CA GLU A 200 25.90 -42.73 42.11
C GLU A 200 25.26 -42.93 40.73
N LEU A 201 25.01 -41.84 39.99
CA LEU A 201 24.58 -41.86 38.59
C LEU A 201 25.63 -42.56 37.70
N ALA A 202 26.91 -42.23 37.89
CA ALA A 202 28.02 -42.87 37.18
C ALA A 202 28.12 -44.37 37.52
N ARG A 203 27.95 -44.71 38.81
CA ARG A 203 28.05 -46.09 39.28
C ARG A 203 26.91 -46.98 38.79
N GLN A 204 25.68 -46.49 38.81
CA GLN A 204 24.50 -47.28 38.43
C GLN A 204 24.34 -47.45 36.92
N LEU A 205 24.79 -46.47 36.12
CA LEU A 205 24.77 -46.55 34.66
C LEU A 205 26.07 -47.11 34.06
N ASP A 206 27.05 -47.45 34.89
CA ASP A 206 28.40 -47.89 34.51
C ASP A 206 29.08 -46.89 33.55
N TRP A 207 29.00 -45.61 33.90
CA TRP A 207 29.54 -44.50 33.11
C TRP A 207 30.83 -43.97 33.70
N THR A 208 31.71 -43.49 32.82
CA THR A 208 32.90 -42.73 33.23
C THR A 208 32.46 -41.37 33.79
N ALA A 209 33.24 -40.82 34.72
CA ALA A 209 32.94 -39.51 35.33
C ALA A 209 32.75 -38.41 34.27
N GLU A 210 33.54 -38.43 33.20
CA GLU A 210 33.43 -37.48 32.08
C GLU A 210 32.13 -37.65 31.29
N ARG A 211 31.68 -38.90 31.06
CA ARG A 211 30.40 -39.17 30.39
C ARG A 211 29.21 -38.73 31.24
N THR A 212 29.27 -38.97 32.55
CA THR A 212 28.24 -38.55 33.50
C THR A 212 28.17 -37.03 33.64
N ASP A 213 29.31 -36.34 33.66
CA ASP A 213 29.34 -34.87 33.71
C ASP A 213 28.87 -34.25 32.39
N ASN A 214 29.21 -34.84 31.24
CA ASN A 214 28.69 -34.40 29.95
C ASN A 214 27.18 -34.61 29.83
N ALA A 215 26.66 -35.77 30.23
CA ALA A 215 25.23 -36.05 30.19
C ALA A 215 24.44 -35.12 31.12
N SER A 216 24.89 -34.95 32.37
CA SER A 216 24.25 -34.05 33.34
C SER A 216 24.37 -32.57 32.96
N SER A 217 25.51 -32.14 32.42
CA SER A 217 25.69 -30.76 31.92
C SER A 217 24.90 -30.48 30.65
N SER A 218 24.64 -31.51 29.82
CA SER A 218 23.73 -31.41 28.68
C SER A 218 22.29 -31.24 29.16
N LEU A 219 21.85 -32.06 30.13
CA LEU A 219 20.52 -31.97 30.73
C LEU A 219 20.30 -30.65 31.50
N LEU A 220 21.34 -30.12 32.15
CA LEU A 220 21.31 -28.80 32.78
C LEU A 220 21.20 -27.68 31.74
N ARG A 221 21.93 -27.76 30.63
CA ARG A 221 21.84 -26.79 29.52
C ARG A 221 20.44 -26.78 28.88
N GLU A 222 19.78 -27.93 28.85
CA GLU A 222 18.40 -28.07 28.39
C GLU A 222 17.35 -27.66 29.45
N GLY A 223 17.76 -27.34 30.68
CA GLY A 223 16.90 -26.84 31.75
C GLY A 223 16.04 -27.90 32.45
N LEU A 224 16.34 -29.19 32.23
CA LEU A 224 15.55 -30.33 32.72
C LEU A 224 15.94 -30.79 34.12
N VAL A 225 17.18 -30.50 34.53
CA VAL A 225 17.73 -30.83 35.84
C VAL A 225 18.50 -29.64 36.40
N TRP A 226 18.64 -29.59 37.73
CA TRP A 226 19.50 -28.69 38.46
C TRP A 226 20.72 -29.46 38.96
N LEU A 227 21.86 -28.80 39.03
CA LEU A 227 23.07 -29.33 39.63
C LEU A 227 23.34 -28.55 40.91
N ASP A 228 23.26 -29.22 42.05
CA ASP A 228 23.55 -28.66 43.37
C ASP A 228 24.75 -29.38 44.00
N VAL A 229 25.34 -28.83 45.06
CA VAL A 229 26.44 -29.45 45.80
C VAL A 229 25.97 -29.73 47.23
N ASP A 230 25.94 -31.00 47.63
CA ASP A 230 25.60 -31.36 49.00
C ASP A 230 26.64 -30.76 49.97
N PRO A 231 26.23 -29.86 50.88
CA PRO A 231 27.17 -29.17 51.77
C PRO A 231 27.95 -30.11 52.70
N SER A 232 27.39 -31.30 53.01
CA SER A 232 27.93 -32.24 54.00
C SER A 232 28.94 -33.22 53.41
N THR A 233 28.78 -33.60 52.13
CA THR A 233 29.61 -34.58 51.44
C THR A 233 30.46 -33.97 50.32
N GLN A 234 30.19 -32.71 49.94
CA GLN A 234 30.80 -32.00 48.79
C GLN A 234 30.56 -32.71 47.43
N GLU A 235 29.63 -33.65 47.35
CA GLU A 235 29.26 -34.30 46.09
C GLU A 235 28.25 -33.44 45.29
N ARG A 236 28.39 -33.46 43.96
CA ARG A 236 27.43 -32.82 43.04
C ARG A 236 26.20 -33.70 42.89
N VAL A 237 25.02 -33.16 43.16
CA VAL A 237 23.72 -33.82 43.05
C VAL A 237 22.94 -33.25 41.88
N VAL A 238 22.43 -34.14 41.02
CA VAL A 238 21.53 -33.78 39.93
C VAL A 238 20.11 -33.99 40.39
N GLN A 239 19.30 -32.95 40.33
CA GLN A 239 17.90 -32.99 40.72
C GLN A 239 17.01 -32.64 39.52
N GLN A 240 16.10 -33.54 39.17
CA GLN A 240 15.08 -33.26 38.17
C GLN A 240 14.10 -32.21 38.70
N ARG A 241 13.74 -31.27 37.83
CA ARG A 241 12.67 -30.32 38.10
C ARG A 241 11.35 -31.09 38.13
N HIS A 242 10.78 -31.39 39.30
CA HIS A 242 9.47 -32.06 39.39
C HIS A 242 8.42 -31.22 40.11
N CYS A 243 7.21 -31.28 39.56
CA CYS A 243 5.95 -30.68 40.01
C CYS A 243 5.69 -30.91 41.50
N GLU A 244 5.94 -29.91 42.34
CA GLU A 244 5.18 -29.76 43.58
C GLU A 244 3.94 -28.90 43.33
N GLN A 245 2.83 -29.41 43.88
CA GLN A 245 1.49 -28.85 43.86
C GLN A 245 1.45 -27.44 44.47
N HIS A 246 1.85 -26.41 43.72
CA HIS A 246 1.38 -25.06 44.01
C HIS A 246 -0.06 -24.93 43.51
N SER A 247 -0.94 -24.65 44.46
CA SER A 247 -2.40 -24.54 44.33
C SER A 247 -2.86 -23.93 42.99
N MET A 248 -3.66 -24.72 42.26
CA MET A 248 -4.48 -24.41 41.08
C MET A 248 -5.53 -23.28 41.29
N SER A 249 -5.23 -22.25 42.09
CA SER A 249 -6.16 -21.15 42.40
C SER A 249 -5.67 -19.76 41.95
N SER A 250 -4.47 -19.62 41.41
CA SER A 250 -3.94 -18.31 40.95
C SER A 250 -3.80 -18.14 39.43
N ILE A 251 -4.07 -19.19 38.63
CA ILE A 251 -3.96 -19.15 37.15
C ILE A 251 -5.34 -18.93 36.48
N MET A 252 -6.44 -18.90 37.23
CA MET A 252 -7.75 -18.49 36.73
C MET A 252 -7.94 -16.97 36.82
N GLN A 253 -7.21 -16.22 36.00
CA GLN A 253 -7.73 -14.97 35.43
C GLN A 253 -7.45 -14.99 33.93
N PRO A 254 -8.47 -14.84 33.06
CA PRO A 254 -8.26 -14.86 31.63
C PRO A 254 -7.60 -13.54 31.25
N THR A 255 -6.26 -13.52 31.15
CA THR A 255 -5.57 -12.46 30.40
C THR A 255 -5.90 -12.68 28.93
N GLY A 256 -6.98 -12.04 28.50
CA GLY A 256 -7.36 -11.91 27.11
C GLY A 256 -6.19 -11.35 26.32
N ASN A 257 -5.67 -12.14 25.38
CA ASN A 257 -4.77 -11.64 24.34
C ASN A 257 -4.76 -12.60 23.14
N ILE A 258 -5.96 -12.99 22.70
CA ILE A 258 -6.17 -13.51 21.34
C ILE A 258 -6.67 -12.38 20.42
N GLU A 259 -7.14 -11.24 20.97
CA GLU A 259 -7.60 -10.05 20.23
C GLU A 259 -6.47 -9.16 19.68
N ALA A 260 -5.23 -9.34 20.12
CA ALA A 260 -4.08 -8.58 19.62
C ALA A 260 -3.73 -8.87 18.14
N LEU A 261 -4.36 -9.87 17.52
CA LEU A 261 -4.16 -10.27 16.12
C LEU A 261 -5.09 -9.58 15.11
N LEU A 262 -6.04 -8.74 15.54
CA LEU A 262 -7.05 -8.11 14.67
C LEU A 262 -6.91 -6.59 14.49
N THR A 263 -5.90 -5.95 15.10
CA THR A 263 -5.79 -4.47 15.19
C THR A 263 -4.74 -3.82 14.27
N SER A 264 -4.19 -4.56 13.33
CA SER A 264 -2.96 -4.15 12.70
C SER A 264 -3.15 -3.08 11.59
N SER A 265 -2.38 -1.98 11.67
CA SER A 265 -2.13 -1.10 10.52
C SER A 265 -1.58 -1.94 9.35
N LEU A 266 -1.64 -1.47 8.09
CA LEU A 266 -1.08 -2.25 6.95
C LEU A 266 0.34 -2.76 7.26
N ILE A 267 1.14 -1.94 7.97
CA ILE A 267 2.49 -2.27 8.46
C ILE A 267 2.47 -3.40 9.49
N ASP A 268 1.54 -3.37 10.44
CA ASP A 268 1.39 -4.41 11.44
C ASP A 268 0.86 -5.72 10.80
N ILE A 269 -0.03 -5.65 9.79
CA ILE A 269 -0.58 -6.82 9.07
C ILE A 269 0.54 -7.49 8.28
N LEU A 270 1.43 -6.70 7.67
CA LEU A 270 2.58 -7.20 6.93
C LEU A 270 3.63 -7.80 7.88
N LEU A 271 3.86 -7.20 9.05
CA LEU A 271 4.75 -7.74 10.08
C LEU A 271 4.22 -9.05 10.69
N ASP A 272 2.93 -9.11 11.01
CA ASP A 272 2.29 -10.30 11.58
C ASP A 272 2.22 -11.45 10.55
N ASN A 273 1.90 -11.16 9.27
CA ASN A 273 1.92 -12.16 8.20
C ASN A 273 3.34 -12.64 7.84
N TYR A 274 4.35 -11.77 7.92
CA TYR A 274 5.74 -12.15 7.67
C TYR A 274 6.26 -13.11 8.76
N TYR A 275 5.91 -12.87 10.02
CA TYR A 275 6.27 -13.76 11.14
C TYR A 275 5.70 -15.18 10.98
N CYS A 276 4.42 -15.29 10.59
CA CYS A 276 3.80 -16.58 10.27
C CYS A 276 4.45 -17.30 9.07
N THR A 277 5.15 -16.58 8.19
CA THR A 277 5.79 -17.16 7.00
C THR A 277 7.24 -17.60 7.27
N LEU A 278 7.96 -16.91 8.17
CA LEU A 278 9.32 -17.28 8.61
C LEU A 278 9.32 -18.56 9.45
N THR A 279 8.30 -18.78 10.28
CA THR A 279 8.16 -20.01 11.08
C THR A 279 7.76 -21.23 10.25
N MET A 280 7.23 -21.04 9.03
CA MET A 280 6.74 -22.12 8.16
C MET A 280 7.70 -22.55 7.03
N ASN A 281 8.80 -21.82 6.76
CA ASN A 281 9.68 -22.08 5.59
C ASN A 281 11.18 -22.31 5.92
N GLY A 282 11.57 -22.41 7.20
CA GLY A 282 12.96 -22.63 7.61
C GLY A 282 13.42 -24.09 7.49
N GLY A 283 13.74 -24.54 6.28
CA GLY A 283 14.28 -25.90 6.00
C GLY A 283 15.80 -26.06 6.13
N ASP A 284 16.51 -25.18 6.84
CA ASP A 284 17.97 -25.27 7.04
C ASP A 284 18.30 -25.21 8.55
N THR A 285 18.54 -26.36 9.15
CA THR A 285 18.80 -26.60 10.58
C THR A 285 20.26 -26.33 10.98
N SER A 286 20.80 -25.13 10.72
CA SER A 286 22.17 -24.81 11.16
C SER A 286 22.42 -23.42 11.73
N VAL A 287 21.39 -22.65 12.09
CA VAL A 287 21.61 -21.36 12.76
C VAL A 287 20.59 -21.15 13.87
N GLU A 288 20.97 -21.48 15.11
CA GLU A 288 20.24 -21.06 16.31
C GLU A 288 20.28 -19.53 16.44
N PRO A 289 19.16 -18.86 16.76
CA PRO A 289 19.20 -17.49 17.23
C PRO A 289 19.75 -17.49 18.67
N LEU A 290 20.99 -17.05 18.83
CA LEU A 290 21.52 -16.58 20.12
C LEU A 290 20.68 -15.38 20.58
N LEU A 291 19.57 -15.65 21.26
CA LEU A 291 18.77 -14.62 21.93
C LEU A 291 19.35 -14.41 23.34
N PRO A 292 20.06 -13.31 23.63
CA PRO A 292 20.16 -12.86 25.00
C PRO A 292 18.76 -12.50 25.49
N SER A 293 18.46 -12.79 26.75
CA SER A 293 17.24 -12.35 27.44
C SER A 293 17.12 -10.83 27.33
N ILE A 294 16.32 -10.33 26.39
CA ILE A 294 16.05 -8.91 26.25
C ILE A 294 15.10 -8.53 27.39
N ASP A 295 15.66 -7.91 28.43
CA ASP A 295 14.91 -7.05 29.33
C ASP A 295 14.03 -6.14 28.47
N ARG A 296 12.72 -6.17 28.70
CA ARG A 296 11.75 -5.32 27.99
C ARG A 296 11.91 -3.87 28.44
N GLU A 297 13.03 -3.24 28.12
CA GLU A 297 13.15 -1.79 28.17
C GLU A 297 12.15 -1.19 27.17
N GLU A 298 11.35 -0.24 27.67
CA GLU A 298 10.34 0.45 26.89
C GLU A 298 10.99 1.17 25.69
N VAL A 299 10.77 0.67 24.48
CA VAL A 299 11.34 1.24 23.25
C VAL A 299 10.75 2.63 23.00
N LYS A 300 11.49 3.69 23.36
CA LYS A 300 11.04 5.08 23.22
C LYS A 300 11.12 5.54 21.76
N LEU A 301 10.01 6.05 21.22
CA LEU A 301 9.91 6.63 19.88
C LEU A 301 11.01 7.68 19.59
N ARG A 302 11.32 8.53 20.57
CA ARG A 302 12.40 9.54 20.45
C ARG A 302 13.77 8.90 20.14
N SER A 303 14.08 7.77 20.76
CA SER A 303 15.32 7.03 20.50
C SER A 303 15.35 6.48 19.08
N CYS A 304 14.24 5.92 18.58
CA CYS A 304 14.14 5.45 17.21
C CYS A 304 14.29 6.59 16.19
N ILE A 305 13.73 7.78 16.45
CA ILE A 305 13.93 8.97 15.61
C ILE A 305 15.42 9.34 15.56
N THR A 306 16.09 9.47 16.70
CA THR A 306 17.52 9.80 16.75
C THR A 306 18.37 8.75 16.03
N ASN A 307 18.11 7.46 16.29
CA ASN A 307 18.85 6.35 15.70
C ASN A 307 18.64 6.22 14.19
N LEU A 308 17.45 6.56 13.69
CA LEU A 308 17.17 6.62 12.26
C LEU A 308 17.87 7.83 11.63
N ALA A 309 17.81 9.01 12.26
CA ALA A 309 18.45 10.23 11.78
C ALA A 309 19.97 10.12 11.61
N VAL A 310 20.66 9.45 12.55
CA VAL A 310 22.11 9.20 12.48
C VAL A 310 22.52 8.44 11.21
N ILE A 311 21.62 7.63 10.65
CA ILE A 311 21.87 6.88 9.41
C ILE A 311 21.33 7.61 8.19
N ALA A 312 20.08 8.08 8.28
CA ALA A 312 19.37 8.69 7.17
C ALA A 312 20.00 10.01 6.73
N ALA A 313 20.45 10.88 7.65
CA ALA A 313 20.98 12.19 7.28
C ALA A 313 22.27 12.11 6.45
N PRO A 314 23.32 11.35 6.83
CA PRO A 314 24.48 11.16 5.97
C PRO A 314 24.11 10.47 4.65
N GLN A 315 23.16 9.54 4.68
CA GLN A 315 22.72 8.83 3.48
C GLN A 315 21.99 9.73 2.49
N ILE A 316 21.13 10.65 2.97
CA ILE A 316 20.51 11.71 2.15
C ILE A 316 21.59 12.53 1.44
N ILE A 317 22.61 12.97 2.16
CA ILE A 317 23.72 13.75 1.58
C ILE A 317 24.47 12.91 0.54
N SER A 318 24.71 11.63 0.81
CA SER A 318 25.33 10.71 -0.16
C SER A 318 24.53 10.59 -1.45
N MET A 319 23.19 10.49 -1.37
CA MET A 319 22.34 10.38 -2.56
C MET A 319 22.33 11.68 -3.37
N VAL A 320 22.30 12.84 -2.70
CA VAL A 320 22.43 14.14 -3.39
C VAL A 320 23.79 14.25 -4.08
N LEU A 321 24.89 13.94 -3.38
CA LEU A 321 26.24 13.99 -3.94
C LEU A 321 26.46 12.98 -5.07
N ASN A 322 25.73 11.85 -5.08
CA ASN A 322 25.78 10.88 -6.16
C ASN A 322 25.24 11.45 -7.49
N TYR A 323 24.26 12.36 -7.42
CA TYR A 323 23.65 12.98 -8.59
C TYR A 323 24.48 14.15 -9.16
N VAL A 324 25.25 14.85 -8.31
CA VAL A 324 26.05 16.03 -8.66
C VAL A 324 26.94 15.87 -9.91
N PRO A 325 27.65 14.75 -10.15
CA PRO A 325 28.45 14.56 -11.37
C PRO A 325 27.65 14.73 -12.67
N GLN A 326 26.41 14.22 -12.73
CA GLN A 326 25.57 14.38 -13.93
C GLN A 326 25.27 15.87 -14.20
N THR A 327 25.01 16.65 -13.16
CA THR A 327 24.81 18.10 -13.26
C THR A 327 26.08 18.83 -13.70
N ILE A 328 27.25 18.44 -13.20
CA ILE A 328 28.53 19.01 -13.60
C ILE A 328 28.80 18.76 -15.10
N ASN A 329 28.52 17.56 -15.60
CA ASN A 329 28.65 17.25 -17.03
C ASN A 329 27.79 18.19 -17.90
N VAL A 330 26.51 18.35 -17.56
CA VAL A 330 25.60 19.28 -18.27
C VAL A 330 26.13 20.71 -18.22
N PHE A 331 26.63 21.17 -17.06
CA PHE A 331 27.20 22.51 -16.91
C PHE A 331 28.42 22.74 -17.81
N PHE A 332 29.38 21.82 -17.84
CA PHE A 332 30.58 21.98 -18.69
C PHE A 332 30.23 21.94 -20.19
N ILE A 333 29.28 21.08 -20.58
CA ILE A 333 28.85 20.97 -21.98
C ILE A 333 28.07 22.21 -22.41
N SER A 334 27.20 22.76 -21.54
CA SER A 334 26.45 23.99 -21.84
C SER A 334 27.37 25.18 -22.17
N ARG A 335 28.57 25.22 -21.58
CA ARG A 335 29.57 26.28 -21.81
C ARG A 335 30.32 26.17 -23.14
N LEU A 336 30.16 25.05 -23.87
CA LEU A 336 30.70 24.91 -25.22
C LEU A 336 29.89 25.74 -26.24
N GLY A 337 28.65 26.12 -25.90
CA GLY A 337 27.79 26.93 -26.78
C GLY A 337 27.19 26.16 -27.96
N ASP A 338 27.21 24.82 -27.91
CA ASP A 338 26.68 23.93 -28.95
C ASP A 338 25.36 23.30 -28.47
N ALA A 339 24.26 23.67 -29.13
CA ALA A 339 22.92 23.20 -28.80
C ALA A 339 22.72 21.70 -29.07
N ASP A 340 23.36 21.16 -30.12
CA ASP A 340 23.26 19.75 -30.47
C ASP A 340 23.99 18.89 -29.44
N MET A 341 25.15 19.35 -28.94
CA MET A 341 25.86 18.69 -27.84
C MET A 341 25.07 18.72 -26.52
N LEU A 342 24.38 19.83 -26.23
CA LEU A 342 23.54 19.95 -25.04
C LEU A 342 22.32 19.02 -25.10
N ALA A 343 21.66 18.92 -26.25
CA ALA A 343 20.59 17.95 -26.48
C ALA A 343 21.10 16.51 -26.38
N ALA A 344 22.27 16.24 -26.98
CA ALA A 344 22.89 14.92 -26.97
C ALA A 344 23.23 14.44 -25.56
N VAL A 345 23.73 15.30 -24.66
CA VAL A 345 24.05 14.86 -23.29
C VAL A 345 22.79 14.54 -22.47
N GLY A 346 21.70 15.26 -22.70
CA GLY A 346 20.40 14.95 -22.10
C GLY A 346 19.91 13.55 -22.50
N LEU A 347 19.90 13.27 -23.81
CA LEU A 347 19.55 11.95 -24.36
C LEU A 347 20.50 10.85 -23.89
N ALA A 348 21.80 11.14 -23.80
CA ALA A 348 22.80 10.19 -23.33
C ALA A 348 22.60 9.81 -21.86
N ASN A 349 22.33 10.80 -21.00
CA ASN A 349 22.02 10.57 -19.58
C ASN A 349 20.74 9.76 -19.41
N LEU A 350 19.69 10.05 -20.19
CA LEU A 350 18.46 9.27 -20.21
C LEU A 350 18.75 7.79 -20.54
N VAL A 351 19.45 7.52 -21.64
CA VAL A 351 19.77 6.14 -22.05
C VAL A 351 20.66 5.45 -21.01
N PHE A 352 21.63 6.16 -20.45
CA PHE A 352 22.53 5.63 -19.42
C PHE A 352 21.80 5.32 -18.10
N ASN A 353 20.85 6.16 -17.68
CA ASN A 353 20.07 5.96 -16.46
C ASN A 353 19.04 4.84 -16.62
N ILE A 354 18.29 4.81 -17.74
CA ILE A 354 17.28 3.78 -18.05
C ILE A 354 17.92 2.41 -18.28
N GLY A 355 18.93 2.36 -19.16
CA GLY A 355 19.52 1.13 -19.68
C GLY A 355 20.75 0.62 -18.91
N GLY A 356 21.25 1.40 -17.95
CA GLY A 356 22.45 1.07 -17.19
C GLY A 356 22.22 1.09 -15.67
N VAL A 357 22.23 2.29 -15.08
CA VAL A 357 22.38 2.45 -13.64
C VAL A 357 21.16 1.97 -12.85
N SER A 358 19.93 2.23 -13.32
CA SER A 358 18.70 1.86 -12.62
C SER A 358 18.56 0.36 -12.37
N CYS A 359 18.86 -0.47 -13.37
CA CYS A 359 18.81 -1.92 -13.27
C CYS A 359 19.80 -2.44 -12.22
N GLY A 360 21.02 -1.90 -12.23
CA GLY A 360 22.09 -2.27 -11.31
C GLY A 360 21.80 -1.88 -9.86
N TYR A 361 21.39 -0.64 -9.62
CA TYR A 361 21.01 -0.18 -8.28
C TYR A 361 19.75 -0.89 -7.79
N GLY A 362 18.81 -1.15 -8.70
CA GLY A 362 17.58 -1.86 -8.45
C GLY A 362 17.79 -3.28 -7.92
N ILE A 363 18.66 -4.07 -8.55
CA ILE A 363 18.94 -5.44 -8.10
C ILE A 363 19.75 -5.46 -6.79
N ASN A 364 20.59 -4.46 -6.58
CA ASN A 364 21.39 -4.31 -5.37
C ASN A 364 20.59 -3.92 -4.13
N GLN A 365 19.36 -3.40 -4.27
CA GLN A 365 18.53 -3.11 -3.09
C GLN A 365 18.22 -4.36 -2.26
N ALA A 366 18.34 -5.56 -2.84
CA ALA A 366 18.27 -6.81 -2.09
C ALA A 366 19.34 -6.92 -0.98
N ILE A 367 20.50 -6.26 -1.14
CA ILE A 367 21.56 -6.22 -0.14
C ILE A 367 21.06 -5.55 1.13
N GLU A 368 20.27 -4.47 1.03
CA GLU A 368 19.74 -3.78 2.21
C GLU A 368 18.89 -4.72 3.06
N THR A 369 17.97 -5.44 2.43
CA THR A 369 17.15 -6.46 3.11
C THR A 369 18.03 -7.55 3.72
N LEU A 370 18.82 -8.24 2.89
CA LEU A 370 19.52 -9.46 3.27
C LEU A 370 20.63 -9.20 4.30
N VAL A 371 21.41 -8.14 4.12
CA VAL A 371 22.53 -7.78 5.02
C VAL A 371 22.00 -7.21 6.33
N SER A 372 20.97 -6.35 6.30
CA SER A 372 20.43 -5.80 7.56
C SER A 372 19.74 -6.87 8.40
N GLN A 373 18.97 -7.78 7.80
CA GLN A 373 18.36 -8.92 8.50
C GLN A 373 19.42 -9.88 9.04
N SER A 374 20.43 -10.23 8.23
CA SER A 374 21.55 -11.08 8.68
C SER A 374 22.28 -10.47 9.87
N ARG A 375 22.51 -9.16 9.84
CA ARG A 375 23.13 -8.43 10.96
C ARG A 375 22.23 -8.40 12.19
N GLY A 376 20.92 -8.17 12.01
CA GLY A 376 19.95 -8.19 13.11
C GLY A 376 19.90 -9.54 13.83
N HIS A 377 20.07 -10.62 13.07
CA HIS A 377 20.15 -11.98 13.57
C HIS A 377 21.52 -12.33 14.20
N GLY A 378 22.53 -11.46 14.11
CA GLY A 378 23.91 -11.74 14.54
C GLY A 378 24.75 -12.56 13.55
N GLY A 379 24.18 -12.95 12.42
CA GLY A 379 24.80 -13.74 11.35
C GLY A 379 25.70 -12.90 10.42
N HIS A 380 26.78 -12.31 10.95
CA HIS A 380 27.69 -11.45 10.19
C HIS A 380 28.34 -12.16 8.98
N HIS A 381 28.70 -13.43 9.12
CA HIS A 381 29.21 -14.24 8.00
C HIS A 381 28.22 -14.33 6.83
N LEU A 382 26.93 -14.50 7.12
CA LEU A 382 25.88 -14.58 6.12
C LEU A 382 25.73 -13.23 5.39
N ALA A 383 25.86 -12.13 6.12
CA ALA A 383 25.91 -10.78 5.55
C ALA A 383 27.05 -10.62 4.52
N SER A 384 28.25 -11.12 4.85
CA SER A 384 29.40 -11.16 3.91
C SER A 384 29.08 -11.99 2.65
N VAL A 385 28.44 -13.16 2.81
CA VAL A 385 28.08 -14.02 1.68
C VAL A 385 27.03 -13.36 0.79
N HIS A 386 26.01 -12.71 1.35
CA HIS A 386 25.01 -11.97 0.57
C HIS A 386 25.63 -10.83 -0.22
N MET A 387 26.56 -10.10 0.39
CA MET A 387 27.31 -9.05 -0.30
C MET A 387 28.12 -9.61 -1.47
N ALA A 388 28.90 -10.68 -1.26
CA ALA A 388 29.69 -11.32 -2.31
C ALA A 388 28.82 -11.85 -3.45
N LYS A 389 27.63 -12.41 -3.14
CA LYS A 389 26.63 -12.81 -4.14
C LYS A 389 26.14 -11.63 -4.96
N GLY A 390 25.77 -10.53 -4.31
CA GLY A 390 25.33 -9.29 -4.97
C GLY A 390 26.39 -8.73 -5.92
N MET A 391 27.67 -8.71 -5.49
CA MET A 391 28.79 -8.29 -6.34
C MET A 391 28.96 -9.17 -7.59
N CYS A 392 28.84 -10.49 -7.47
CA CYS A 392 28.93 -11.42 -8.60
C CYS A 392 27.74 -11.28 -9.57
N ILE A 393 26.51 -11.18 -9.04
CA ILE A 393 25.31 -10.97 -9.85
C ILE A 393 25.38 -9.61 -10.56
N GLY A 394 25.82 -8.57 -9.85
CA GLY A 394 26.04 -7.23 -10.38
C GLY A 394 27.09 -7.19 -11.49
N LEU A 395 28.17 -7.98 -11.40
CA LEU A 395 29.16 -8.13 -12.48
C LEU A 395 28.52 -8.71 -13.75
N LEU A 396 27.75 -9.80 -13.63
CA LEU A 396 27.06 -10.38 -14.76
C LEU A 396 26.07 -9.39 -15.39
N LEU A 397 25.26 -8.74 -14.56
CA LEU A 397 24.28 -7.74 -15.02
C LEU A 397 24.98 -6.58 -15.73
N SER A 398 26.03 -6.00 -15.13
CA SER A 398 26.77 -4.89 -15.73
C SER A 398 27.36 -5.24 -17.11
N THR A 399 27.75 -6.50 -17.33
CA THR A 399 28.25 -6.97 -18.63
C THR A 399 27.13 -6.97 -19.67
N ILE A 400 25.94 -7.43 -19.29
CA ILE A 400 24.75 -7.41 -20.16
C ILE A 400 24.39 -5.97 -20.51
N LEU A 401 24.34 -5.09 -19.51
CA LEU A 401 23.98 -3.68 -19.70
C LEU A 401 25.01 -2.94 -20.56
N PHE A 402 26.31 -3.20 -20.37
CA PHE A 402 27.37 -2.65 -21.23
C PHE A 402 27.13 -3.00 -22.71
N ILE A 403 26.79 -4.26 -23.02
CA ILE A 403 26.51 -4.71 -24.39
C ILE A 403 25.26 -4.01 -24.95
N VAL A 404 24.18 -3.94 -24.18
CA VAL A 404 22.92 -3.30 -24.60
C VAL A 404 23.15 -1.82 -24.95
N LEU A 405 23.95 -1.12 -24.15
CA LEU A 405 24.22 0.30 -24.34
C LEU A 405 25.08 0.60 -25.58
N GLN A 406 25.78 -0.39 -26.15
CA GLN A 406 26.49 -0.23 -27.43
C GLN A 406 25.54 -0.05 -28.63
N PHE A 407 24.23 -0.17 -28.44
CA PHE A 407 23.22 0.04 -29.48
C PHE A 407 22.48 1.38 -29.33
N THR A 408 23.03 2.33 -28.55
CA THR A 408 22.38 3.61 -28.26
C THR A 408 22.06 4.40 -29.53
N GLU A 409 23.01 4.59 -30.44
CA GLU A 409 22.77 5.32 -31.70
C GLU A 409 21.64 4.67 -32.52
N VAL A 410 21.65 3.34 -32.63
CA VAL A 410 20.63 2.59 -33.37
C VAL A 410 19.25 2.75 -32.72
N ALA A 411 19.18 2.67 -31.39
CA ALA A 411 17.94 2.82 -30.64
C ALA A 411 17.36 4.24 -30.78
N LEU A 412 18.20 5.27 -30.67
CA LEU A 412 17.78 6.66 -30.80
C LEU A 412 17.34 6.99 -32.24
N ASN A 413 18.07 6.50 -33.24
CA ASN A 413 17.67 6.63 -34.65
C ASN A 413 16.33 5.94 -34.93
N PHE A 414 16.10 4.76 -34.34
CA PHE A 414 14.83 4.04 -34.45
C PHE A 414 13.66 4.82 -33.82
N LEU A 415 13.92 5.56 -32.74
CA LEU A 415 12.95 6.45 -32.08
C LEU A 415 12.78 7.80 -32.81
N GLY A 416 13.43 8.01 -33.96
CA GLY A 416 13.29 9.21 -34.78
C GLY A 416 14.10 10.42 -34.30
N GLN A 417 15.13 10.23 -33.46
CA GLN A 417 16.03 11.30 -33.06
C GLN A 417 16.96 11.73 -34.20
N ASP A 418 17.46 12.97 -34.15
CA ASP A 418 18.42 13.47 -35.12
C ASP A 418 19.70 12.61 -35.12
N PRO A 419 20.21 12.16 -36.29
CA PRO A 419 21.36 11.28 -36.36
C PRO A 419 22.67 11.85 -35.78
N VAL A 420 22.86 13.18 -35.83
CA VAL A 420 24.05 13.83 -35.28
C VAL A 420 23.97 13.85 -33.75
N VAL A 421 22.80 14.22 -33.21
CA VAL A 421 22.52 14.19 -31.76
C VAL A 421 22.61 12.75 -31.22
N ALA A 422 22.05 11.77 -31.93
CA ALA A 422 22.09 10.36 -31.56
C ALA A 422 23.52 9.79 -31.53
N LYS A 423 24.36 10.19 -32.50
CA LYS A 423 25.77 9.81 -32.53
C LYS A 423 26.56 10.44 -31.37
N HIS A 424 26.36 11.73 -31.09
CA HIS A 424 27.00 12.37 -29.93
C HIS A 424 26.55 11.76 -28.60
N ALA A 425 25.28 11.39 -28.48
CA ALA A 425 24.78 10.69 -27.30
C ALA A 425 25.46 9.31 -27.14
N MET A 426 25.64 8.58 -28.24
CA MET A 426 26.38 7.32 -28.27
C MET A 426 27.86 7.48 -27.87
N ASP A 427 28.55 8.54 -28.30
CA ASP A 427 29.95 8.81 -27.91
C ASP A 427 30.09 8.96 -26.38
N TYR A 428 29.14 9.65 -25.74
CA TYR A 428 29.07 9.73 -24.28
C TYR A 428 28.76 8.38 -23.65
N VAL A 429 27.69 7.69 -24.10
CA VAL A 429 27.25 6.43 -23.50
C VAL A 429 28.31 5.35 -23.61
N ASN A 430 28.99 5.23 -24.74
CA ASN A 430 30.10 4.28 -24.92
C ASN A 430 31.21 4.53 -23.90
N SER A 431 31.64 5.78 -23.77
CA SER A 431 32.71 6.17 -22.85
C SER A 431 32.30 5.99 -21.39
N ALA A 432 31.05 6.35 -21.03
CA ALA A 432 30.50 6.24 -19.69
C ALA A 432 30.20 4.79 -19.28
N SER A 433 29.82 3.93 -20.23
CA SER A 433 29.38 2.54 -19.98
C SER A 433 30.47 1.68 -19.33
N ILE A 434 31.75 2.00 -19.54
CA ILE A 434 32.88 1.38 -18.85
C ILE A 434 32.77 1.57 -17.32
N GLY A 435 32.16 2.67 -16.88
CA GLY A 435 31.90 3.00 -15.48
C GLY A 435 30.72 2.28 -14.83
N ILE A 436 29.90 1.54 -15.58
CA ILE A 436 28.71 0.86 -15.01
C ILE A 436 29.11 -0.26 -14.07
N TRP A 437 30.11 -1.06 -14.45
CA TRP A 437 30.62 -2.11 -13.57
C TRP A 437 31.08 -1.55 -12.21
N PRO A 438 32.03 -0.59 -12.13
CA PRO A 438 32.46 -0.07 -10.84
C PRO A 438 31.33 0.66 -10.09
N ALA A 439 30.38 1.31 -10.79
CA ALA A 439 29.21 1.92 -10.16
C ALA A 439 28.35 0.90 -9.39
N ILE A 440 28.02 -0.24 -10.04
CA ILE A 440 27.20 -1.30 -9.43
C ILE A 440 27.96 -1.97 -8.28
N GLN A 441 29.27 -2.17 -8.42
CA GLN A 441 30.08 -2.73 -7.33
C GLN A 441 30.16 -1.79 -6.14
N TYR A 442 30.31 -0.48 -6.38
CA TYR A 442 30.32 0.50 -5.30
C TYR A 442 28.96 0.62 -4.62
N ASP A 443 27.85 0.56 -5.35
CA ASP A 443 26.51 0.56 -4.75
C ASP A 443 26.30 -0.64 -3.80
N CYS A 444 26.83 -1.83 -4.12
CA CYS A 444 26.89 -2.95 -3.17
C CYS A 444 27.64 -2.59 -1.88
N ILE A 445 28.80 -1.93 -2.01
CA ILE A 445 29.63 -1.49 -0.88
C ILE A 445 28.88 -0.46 -0.04
N MET A 446 28.27 0.53 -0.69
CA MET A 446 27.52 1.59 -0.04
C MET A 446 26.36 1.02 0.79
N ARG A 447 25.59 0.07 0.24
CA ARG A 447 24.47 -0.56 0.95
C ARG A 447 24.95 -1.39 2.14
N PHE A 448 26.06 -2.11 1.99
CA PHE A 448 26.67 -2.81 3.11
C PHE A 448 27.11 -1.83 4.22
N LEU A 449 27.83 -0.76 3.88
CA LEU A 449 28.28 0.24 4.85
C LEU A 449 27.11 0.92 5.57
N LEU A 450 26.02 1.21 4.86
CA LEU A 450 24.76 1.69 5.42
C LEU A 450 24.21 0.70 6.46
N CYS A 451 24.12 -0.58 6.10
CA CYS A 451 23.70 -1.65 7.00
C CYS A 451 24.65 -1.83 8.19
N TYR A 452 25.88 -1.34 8.17
CA TYR A 452 26.83 -1.39 9.30
C TYR A 452 27.05 -0.03 9.99
N HIS A 453 26.18 0.95 9.77
CA HIS A 453 26.24 2.28 10.42
C HIS A 453 27.42 3.18 10.00
N HIS A 454 27.93 3.01 8.77
CA HIS A 454 28.95 3.86 8.16
C HIS A 454 28.49 4.69 6.94
N PRO A 455 27.26 5.25 6.88
CA PRO A 455 26.84 6.03 5.70
C PRO A 455 27.65 7.32 5.50
N HIS A 456 28.28 7.86 6.56
CA HIS A 456 29.17 9.02 6.47
C HIS A 456 30.42 8.77 5.62
N VAL A 457 30.89 7.52 5.54
CA VAL A 457 32.02 7.14 4.68
C VAL A 457 31.63 7.32 3.22
N CYS A 458 30.43 6.86 2.87
CA CYS A 458 29.87 7.02 1.53
C CYS A 458 29.73 8.51 1.16
N THR A 459 29.36 9.35 2.13
CA THR A 459 29.27 10.81 1.95
C THR A 459 30.63 11.41 1.57
N TRP A 460 31.69 11.06 2.30
CA TRP A 460 33.04 11.53 2.00
C TRP A 460 33.56 11.04 0.66
N ILE A 461 33.31 9.77 0.34
CA ILE A 461 33.70 9.21 -0.96
C ILE A 461 33.04 10.00 -2.09
N TYR A 462 31.71 10.18 -2.05
CA TYR A 462 31.00 10.95 -3.07
C TYR A 462 31.45 12.42 -3.12
N ALA A 463 31.72 13.06 -1.98
CA ALA A 463 32.21 14.44 -1.95
C ALA A 463 33.57 14.58 -2.65
N ILE A 464 34.51 13.67 -2.34
CA ILE A 464 35.85 13.66 -2.96
C ILE A 464 35.74 13.38 -4.46
N THR A 465 34.96 12.37 -4.85
CA THR A 465 34.84 12.01 -6.26
C THR A 465 34.10 13.06 -7.08
N SER A 466 33.12 13.75 -6.51
CA SER A 466 32.45 14.88 -7.18
C SER A 466 33.37 16.09 -7.33
N ALA A 467 34.24 16.37 -6.36
CA ALA A 467 35.27 17.39 -6.52
C ALA A 467 36.29 17.02 -7.61
N LEU A 468 36.73 15.76 -7.66
CA LEU A 468 37.58 15.25 -8.74
C LEU A 468 36.86 15.26 -10.09
N HIS A 469 35.54 15.05 -10.13
CA HIS A 469 34.76 15.10 -11.35
C HIS A 469 34.82 16.48 -12.02
N VAL A 470 34.78 17.57 -11.25
CA VAL A 470 35.02 18.93 -11.79
C VAL A 470 36.37 19.03 -12.50
N LEU A 471 37.43 18.47 -11.89
CA LEU A 471 38.76 18.42 -12.49
C LEU A 471 38.77 17.58 -13.78
N TRP A 472 38.11 16.42 -13.77
CA TRP A 472 38.01 15.56 -14.96
C TRP A 472 37.26 16.25 -16.09
N CYS A 473 36.13 16.92 -15.82
CA CYS A 473 35.41 17.68 -16.82
C CYS A 473 36.26 18.83 -17.38
N TYR A 474 36.97 19.58 -16.54
CA TYR A 474 37.86 20.64 -17.00
C TYR A 474 38.99 20.12 -17.91
N LEU A 475 39.58 18.97 -17.58
CA LEU A 475 40.68 18.38 -18.36
C LEU A 475 40.23 17.66 -19.63
N LEU A 476 39.05 17.05 -19.62
CA LEU A 476 38.60 16.14 -20.68
C LEU A 476 37.53 16.75 -21.58
N VAL A 477 36.67 17.63 -21.07
CA VAL A 477 35.56 18.22 -21.84
C VAL A 477 36.00 19.52 -22.51
N THR A 478 36.65 20.43 -21.77
CA THR A 478 37.06 21.74 -22.30
C THR A 478 38.03 21.66 -23.48
N PRO A 479 39.04 20.75 -23.52
CA PRO A 479 39.97 20.68 -24.64
C PRO A 479 39.48 19.84 -25.82
N SER A 480 38.61 18.85 -25.58
CA SER A 480 38.21 17.89 -26.62
C SER A 480 37.03 18.35 -27.45
N SER A 481 36.15 19.22 -26.92
CA SER A 481 34.88 19.62 -27.54
C SER A 481 34.03 18.42 -28.02
N VAL A 482 34.18 17.24 -27.40
CA VAL A 482 33.44 16.02 -27.77
C VAL A 482 32.83 15.39 -26.52
N LEU A 483 31.58 14.93 -26.64
CA LEU A 483 30.79 14.34 -25.54
C LEU A 483 31.45 13.12 -24.88
N ALA A 484 32.30 12.40 -25.63
CA ALA A 484 33.11 11.31 -25.11
C ALA A 484 33.95 11.71 -23.89
N GLY A 485 34.49 12.94 -23.85
CA GLY A 485 35.27 13.44 -22.71
C GLY A 485 34.47 13.47 -21.40
N ALA A 486 33.18 13.83 -21.47
CA ALA A 486 32.28 13.83 -20.32
C ALA A 486 31.91 12.39 -19.90
N GLY A 487 31.78 11.47 -20.86
CA GLY A 487 31.58 10.06 -20.57
C GLY A 487 32.79 9.42 -19.86
N VAL A 488 34.01 9.74 -20.29
CA VAL A 488 35.24 9.30 -19.61
C VAL A 488 35.33 9.89 -18.20
N ALA A 489 35.01 11.18 -18.02
CA ALA A 489 34.97 11.81 -16.70
C ALA A 489 33.99 11.09 -15.74
N MET A 490 32.83 10.68 -16.26
CA MET A 490 31.84 9.91 -15.50
C MET A 490 32.39 8.51 -15.14
N ALA A 491 32.99 7.81 -16.09
CA ALA A 491 33.60 6.49 -15.84
C ALA A 491 34.71 6.56 -14.77
N LEU A 492 35.60 7.55 -14.85
CA LEU A 492 36.67 7.77 -13.85
C LEU A 492 36.10 8.07 -12.46
N THR A 493 34.96 8.75 -12.39
CA THR A 493 34.30 9.08 -11.12
C THR A 493 33.75 7.82 -10.46
N PHE A 494 33.08 6.94 -11.21
CA PHE A 494 32.60 5.66 -10.69
C PHE A 494 33.74 4.72 -10.30
N VAL A 495 34.84 4.68 -11.08
CA VAL A 495 36.06 3.96 -10.69
C VAL A 495 36.63 4.52 -9.40
N GLY A 496 36.68 5.85 -9.25
CA GLY A 496 37.11 6.52 -8.03
C GLY A 496 36.28 6.12 -6.80
N CYS A 497 34.95 6.12 -6.92
CA CYS A 497 34.06 5.67 -5.84
C CYS A 497 34.39 4.23 -5.43
N TRP A 498 34.48 3.33 -6.41
CA TRP A 498 34.76 1.93 -6.19
C TRP A 498 36.12 1.69 -5.52
N VAL A 499 37.18 2.35 -6.00
CA VAL A 499 38.53 2.25 -5.43
C VAL A 499 38.55 2.75 -3.98
N LEU A 500 37.97 3.93 -3.70
CA LEU A 500 37.93 4.46 -2.34
C LEU A 500 37.08 3.58 -1.40
N GLY A 501 35.99 2.98 -1.90
CA GLY A 501 35.20 2.00 -1.16
C GLY A 501 35.99 0.74 -0.80
N ILE A 502 36.77 0.20 -1.74
CA ILE A 502 37.67 -0.93 -1.49
C ILE A 502 38.75 -0.55 -0.47
N LEU A 503 39.38 0.63 -0.61
CA LEU A 503 40.39 1.10 0.33
C LEU A 503 39.82 1.20 1.76
N TYR A 504 38.58 1.66 1.91
CA TYR A 504 37.91 1.67 3.21
C TYR A 504 37.68 0.26 3.75
N PHE A 505 37.31 -0.72 2.91
CA PHE A 505 37.22 -2.11 3.35
C PHE A 505 38.55 -2.72 3.74
N VAL A 506 39.62 -2.43 3.00
CA VAL A 506 40.98 -2.85 3.39
C VAL A 506 41.33 -2.24 4.75
N PHE A 507 41.03 -0.96 4.95
CA PHE A 507 41.20 -0.31 6.25
C PHE A 507 40.37 -0.97 7.36
N ALA A 508 39.09 -1.30 7.11
CA ALA A 508 38.22 -1.98 8.06
C ALA A 508 38.66 -3.42 8.38
N MET A 509 39.23 -4.14 7.41
CA MET A 509 39.80 -5.48 7.63
C MET A 509 41.01 -5.43 8.54
N ILE A 510 41.89 -4.44 8.34
CA ILE A 510 43.10 -4.25 9.15
C ILE A 510 42.72 -3.76 10.56
N ASN A 511 41.78 -2.82 10.65
CA ASN A 511 41.42 -2.11 11.90
C ASN A 511 39.94 -2.27 12.31
N PRO A 512 39.44 -3.51 12.54
CA PRO A 512 38.04 -3.74 12.89
C PRO A 512 37.64 -3.15 14.24
N SER A 513 38.60 -2.96 15.16
CA SER A 513 38.37 -2.29 16.44
C SER A 513 38.07 -0.80 16.30
N ILE A 514 38.60 -0.16 15.26
CA ILE A 514 38.37 1.26 14.96
C ILE A 514 37.04 1.45 14.23
N THR A 515 36.75 0.57 13.27
CA THR A 515 35.52 0.67 12.47
C THR A 515 34.32 0.05 13.17
N ALA A 516 34.50 -0.80 14.18
CA ALA A 516 33.42 -1.58 14.80
C ALA A 516 32.66 -2.49 13.80
N ILE A 517 33.27 -2.80 12.65
CA ILE A 517 32.75 -3.79 11.70
C ILE A 517 33.38 -5.14 12.02
N PRO A 518 32.59 -6.19 12.33
CA PRO A 518 33.11 -7.54 12.58
C PRO A 518 33.90 -8.08 11.39
N ARG A 519 35.02 -8.77 11.63
CA ARG A 519 35.89 -9.33 10.56
C ARG A 519 35.20 -10.40 9.71
N ASP A 520 34.20 -11.08 10.26
CA ASP A 520 33.38 -12.07 9.57
C ASP A 520 32.24 -11.43 8.76
N ALA A 521 31.88 -10.16 9.03
CA ALA A 521 30.97 -9.36 8.21
C ALA A 521 31.60 -8.91 6.88
N LEU A 522 32.92 -8.76 6.83
CA LEU A 522 33.62 -8.26 5.65
C LEU A 522 33.63 -9.31 4.52
N PRO A 523 33.46 -8.90 3.25
CA PRO A 523 33.17 -9.81 2.15
C PRO A 523 34.28 -10.86 1.95
N ARG A 524 33.90 -12.13 2.10
CA ARG A 524 34.76 -13.28 1.78
C ARG A 524 34.31 -13.91 0.46
N PHE A 525 35.14 -13.77 -0.57
CA PHE A 525 34.93 -14.43 -1.86
C PHE A 525 35.19 -15.93 -1.73
N THR A 526 34.16 -16.68 -1.33
CA THR A 526 34.19 -18.14 -1.19
C THR A 526 33.27 -18.78 -2.23
N ARG A 527 33.33 -20.11 -2.39
CA ARG A 527 32.41 -20.84 -3.29
C ARG A 527 30.92 -20.64 -2.92
N ALA A 528 30.60 -20.19 -1.71
CA ALA A 528 29.25 -19.89 -1.29
C ALA A 528 28.60 -18.74 -2.10
N MET A 529 29.41 -17.84 -2.69
CA MET A 529 28.90 -16.74 -3.52
C MET A 529 28.27 -17.21 -4.84
N PHE A 530 28.51 -18.45 -5.25
CA PHE A 530 27.93 -19.05 -6.46
C PHE A 530 26.74 -19.97 -6.17
N ARG A 531 26.30 -20.08 -4.90
CA ARG A 531 25.17 -20.94 -4.50
C ARG A 531 23.91 -20.12 -4.20
N GLY A 532 22.74 -20.65 -4.51
CA GLY A 532 21.45 -20.05 -4.12
C GLY A 532 21.20 -18.66 -4.72
N TRP A 533 21.64 -18.41 -5.96
CA TRP A 533 21.37 -17.14 -6.66
C TRP A 533 19.87 -16.87 -6.80
N TRP A 534 19.07 -17.92 -6.94
CA TRP A 534 17.62 -17.78 -7.05
C TRP A 534 16.99 -17.10 -5.82
N GLU A 535 17.44 -17.39 -4.60
CA GLU A 535 16.92 -16.75 -3.40
C GLU A 535 17.28 -15.26 -3.34
N TYR A 536 18.47 -14.89 -3.81
CA TYR A 536 18.82 -13.48 -3.99
C TYR A 536 17.93 -12.82 -5.05
N LEU A 537 17.75 -13.47 -6.21
CA LEU A 537 16.97 -12.94 -7.33
C LEU A 537 15.47 -12.81 -7.02
N LYS A 538 14.88 -13.68 -6.18
CA LYS A 538 13.49 -13.55 -5.71
C LYS A 538 13.24 -12.21 -4.98
N ILE A 539 14.27 -11.67 -4.35
CA ILE A 539 14.26 -10.39 -3.63
C ILE A 539 14.75 -9.26 -4.55
N GLY A 540 15.80 -9.51 -5.33
CA GLY A 540 16.45 -8.54 -6.21
C GLY A 540 15.63 -8.16 -7.44
N ILE A 541 15.00 -9.11 -8.13
CA ILE A 541 14.21 -8.82 -9.35
C ILE A 541 13.02 -7.91 -9.04
N PRO A 542 12.18 -8.16 -8.01
CA PRO A 542 11.10 -7.23 -7.70
C PRO A 542 11.60 -5.86 -7.22
N SER A 543 12.74 -5.81 -6.52
CA SER A 543 13.37 -4.52 -6.16
C SER A 543 13.80 -3.74 -7.39
N MET A 544 14.39 -4.45 -8.37
CA MET A 544 14.76 -3.89 -9.66
C MET A 544 13.55 -3.39 -10.42
N ILE A 545 12.48 -4.18 -10.53
CA ILE A 545 11.23 -3.75 -11.19
C ILE A 545 10.64 -2.52 -10.51
N THR A 546 10.63 -2.47 -9.17
CA THR A 546 10.11 -1.31 -8.43
C THR A 546 10.85 -0.02 -8.78
N LEU A 547 12.19 -0.05 -8.77
CA LEU A 547 13.01 1.12 -9.09
C LEU A 547 12.96 1.49 -10.58
N CYS A 548 13.12 0.49 -11.46
CA CYS A 548 13.12 0.69 -12.90
C CYS A 548 11.78 1.22 -13.39
N SER A 549 10.65 0.65 -12.94
CA SER A 549 9.31 1.11 -13.34
C SER A 549 9.06 2.57 -12.97
N GLU A 550 9.60 3.03 -11.83
CA GLU A 550 9.51 4.42 -11.40
C GLU A 550 10.35 5.32 -12.32
N TRP A 551 11.65 5.03 -12.48
CA TRP A 551 12.55 5.87 -13.29
C TRP A 551 12.14 5.90 -14.77
N TRP A 552 11.81 4.75 -15.34
CA TRP A 552 11.42 4.64 -16.74
C TRP A 552 10.11 5.36 -17.03
N ALA A 553 9.15 5.36 -16.08
CA ALA A 553 7.90 6.08 -16.26
C ALA A 553 8.10 7.60 -16.34
N TYR A 554 8.97 8.18 -15.49
CA TYR A 554 9.34 9.60 -15.57
C TYR A 554 9.93 9.97 -16.93
N GLU A 555 10.80 9.12 -17.49
CA GLU A 555 11.43 9.39 -18.79
C GLU A 555 10.43 9.26 -19.96
N ILE A 556 9.50 8.29 -19.88
CA ILE A 556 8.40 8.20 -20.84
C ILE A 556 7.49 9.44 -20.76
N CYS A 557 7.28 10.00 -19.56
CA CYS A 557 6.55 11.25 -19.42
C CYS A 557 7.24 12.41 -20.17
N THR A 558 8.56 12.54 -20.03
CA THR A 558 9.35 13.52 -20.79
C THR A 558 9.17 13.34 -22.30
N LEU A 559 9.18 12.10 -22.78
CA LEU A 559 8.93 11.79 -24.20
C LEU A 559 7.52 12.19 -24.64
N ILE A 560 6.49 11.93 -23.83
CA ILE A 560 5.10 12.32 -24.13
C ILE A 560 4.97 13.84 -24.22
N VAL A 561 5.56 14.61 -23.29
CA VAL A 561 5.56 16.08 -23.38
C VAL A 561 6.30 16.55 -24.64
N GLY A 562 7.37 15.86 -25.03
CA GLY A 562 8.10 16.14 -26.28
C GLY A 562 7.25 15.98 -27.55
N LEU A 563 6.19 15.16 -27.52
CA LEU A 563 5.27 15.02 -28.66
C LEU A 563 4.43 16.28 -28.92
N LEU A 564 4.37 17.23 -27.97
CA LEU A 564 3.71 18.52 -28.18
C LEU A 564 4.42 19.38 -29.23
N GLN A 565 5.70 19.08 -29.53
CA GLN A 565 6.55 19.88 -30.41
C GLN A 565 6.67 21.36 -29.98
N ASP A 566 6.44 21.64 -28.69
CA ASP A 566 6.59 22.94 -28.04
C ASP A 566 7.84 22.91 -27.14
N SER A 567 8.89 23.60 -27.59
CA SER A 567 10.18 23.64 -26.90
C SER A 567 10.11 24.32 -25.53
N ALA A 568 9.18 25.27 -25.33
CA ALA A 568 9.03 25.96 -24.05
C ALA A 568 8.36 25.06 -23.00
N GLN A 569 7.34 24.29 -23.39
CA GLN A 569 6.68 23.33 -22.50
C GLN A 569 7.59 22.14 -22.16
N LEU A 570 8.35 21.64 -23.12
CA LEU A 570 9.33 20.59 -22.88
C LEU A 570 10.46 21.07 -21.95
N ALA A 571 11.00 22.27 -22.19
CA ALA A 571 12.02 22.85 -21.32
C ALA A 571 11.50 23.09 -19.88
N ALA A 572 10.25 23.52 -19.75
CA ALA A 572 9.59 23.67 -18.45
C ALA A 572 9.45 22.34 -17.71
N HIS A 573 9.00 21.29 -18.41
CA HIS A 573 8.90 19.94 -17.87
C HIS A 573 10.25 19.42 -17.37
N VAL A 574 11.28 19.48 -18.21
CA VAL A 574 12.63 18.98 -17.88
C VAL A 574 13.22 19.74 -16.68
N SER A 575 13.02 21.06 -16.61
CA SER A 575 13.46 21.87 -15.47
C SER A 575 12.82 21.41 -14.16
N VAL A 576 11.51 21.17 -14.16
CA VAL A 576 10.79 20.72 -12.96
C VAL A 576 11.14 19.26 -12.61
N CYS A 577 11.31 18.39 -13.60
CA CYS A 577 11.77 17.01 -13.40
C CYS A 577 13.16 16.96 -12.75
N ASN A 578 14.11 17.80 -13.16
CA ASN A 578 15.43 17.85 -12.53
C ASN A 578 15.36 18.25 -11.05
N VAL A 579 14.45 19.16 -10.70
CA VAL A 579 14.19 19.55 -9.31
C VAL A 579 13.54 18.40 -8.54
N SER A 580 12.56 17.71 -9.14
CA SER A 580 11.95 16.52 -8.57
C SER A 580 12.96 15.42 -8.29
N VAL A 581 13.87 15.13 -9.23
CA VAL A 581 14.92 14.12 -9.04
C VAL A 581 15.81 14.46 -7.85
N LEU A 582 16.16 15.73 -7.64
CA LEU A 582 16.93 16.16 -6.47
C LEU A 582 16.18 15.90 -5.15
N MET A 583 14.86 16.10 -5.12
CA MET A 583 14.01 15.84 -3.96
C MET A 583 13.78 14.34 -3.74
N PHE A 584 13.62 13.59 -4.81
CA PHE A 584 13.59 12.13 -4.79
C PHE A 584 14.86 11.56 -4.14
N MET A 585 16.06 12.09 -4.43
CA MET A 585 17.31 11.63 -3.79
C MET A 585 17.27 11.75 -2.26
N MET A 586 16.59 12.77 -1.74
CA MET A 586 16.39 12.97 -0.31
C MET A 586 15.45 11.91 0.28
N SER A 587 14.29 11.70 -0.34
CA SER A 587 13.34 10.65 0.04
C SER A 587 13.95 9.25 -0.05
N TYR A 588 14.74 8.99 -1.09
CA TYR A 588 15.49 7.75 -1.31
C TYR A 588 16.55 7.51 -0.23
N GLY A 589 17.25 8.56 0.21
CA GLY A 589 18.19 8.50 1.32
C GLY A 589 17.54 8.07 2.65
N LEU A 590 16.36 8.61 2.97
CA LEU A 590 15.60 8.16 4.14
C LEU A 590 15.08 6.73 3.97
N GLN A 591 14.56 6.40 2.80
CA GLN A 591 14.04 5.07 2.48
C GLN A 591 15.06 3.97 2.75
N THR A 592 16.29 4.13 2.25
CA THR A 592 17.37 3.13 2.39
C THR A 592 17.79 2.98 3.86
N GLY A 593 17.91 4.10 4.60
CA GLY A 593 18.16 4.09 6.04
C GLY A 593 17.06 3.41 6.85
N LEU A 594 15.80 3.65 6.49
CA LEU A 594 14.63 3.01 7.10
C LEU A 594 14.61 1.51 6.84
N SER A 595 14.86 1.09 5.60
CA SER A 595 14.93 -0.33 5.22
C SER A 595 15.98 -1.06 6.06
N ALA A 596 17.18 -0.48 6.21
CA ALA A 596 18.24 -1.07 7.01
C ALA A 596 17.90 -1.20 8.51
N LYS A 597 17.17 -0.22 9.09
CA LYS A 597 16.73 -0.29 10.49
C LYS A 597 15.62 -1.30 10.71
N ILE A 598 14.62 -1.33 9.83
CA ILE A 598 13.52 -2.29 9.89
C ILE A 598 14.05 -3.69 9.65
N GLY A 599 14.88 -3.92 8.64
CA GLY A 599 15.45 -5.23 8.36
C GLY A 599 16.32 -5.74 9.52
N ALA A 600 17.11 -4.88 10.16
CA ALA A 600 17.82 -5.28 11.38
C ALA A 600 16.90 -5.61 12.56
N ALA A 601 15.85 -4.82 12.79
CA ALA A 601 14.87 -5.10 13.85
C ALA A 601 14.14 -6.43 13.60
N VAL A 602 13.74 -6.69 12.35
CA VAL A 602 13.11 -7.93 11.91
C VAL A 602 14.06 -9.12 12.05
N GLY A 603 15.31 -8.98 11.62
CA GLY A 603 16.34 -10.02 11.76
C GLY A 603 16.64 -10.38 13.22
N SER A 604 16.52 -9.42 14.13
CA SER A 604 16.66 -9.64 15.58
C SER A 604 15.40 -10.23 16.25
N GLY A 605 14.32 -10.45 15.50
CA GLY A 605 13.03 -10.90 16.03
C GLY A 605 12.24 -9.81 16.79
N ASN A 606 12.72 -8.56 16.83
CA ASN A 606 12.11 -7.47 17.58
C ASN A 606 11.11 -6.67 16.72
N LEU A 607 9.91 -7.23 16.55
CA LEU A 607 8.84 -6.61 15.76
C LEU A 607 8.34 -5.29 16.37
N HIS A 608 8.38 -5.13 17.69
CA HIS A 608 7.99 -3.89 18.35
C HIS A 608 8.93 -2.72 17.98
N LEU A 609 10.24 -3.01 17.91
CA LEU A 609 11.23 -2.06 17.43
C LEU A 609 11.01 -1.72 15.95
N ALA A 610 10.71 -2.71 15.10
CA ALA A 610 10.38 -2.49 13.70
C ALA A 610 9.15 -1.56 13.53
N ARG A 611 8.07 -1.79 14.28
CA ARG A 611 6.86 -0.93 14.32
C ARG A 611 7.21 0.51 14.74
N THR A 612 8.11 0.65 15.72
CA THR A 612 8.49 1.98 16.22
C THR A 612 9.36 2.73 15.22
N TYR A 613 10.21 2.05 14.44
CA TYR A 613 10.93 2.66 13.31
C TYR A 613 9.98 3.13 12.20
N CYS A 614 8.91 2.38 11.90
CA CYS A 614 7.88 2.84 10.96
C CYS A 614 7.22 4.15 11.43
N LYS A 615 6.89 4.26 12.72
CA LYS A 615 6.36 5.51 13.30
C LYS A 615 7.38 6.65 13.24
N ALA A 616 8.64 6.36 13.54
CA ALA A 616 9.72 7.35 13.47
C ALA A 616 9.91 7.89 12.04
N ALA A 617 9.81 7.02 11.02
CA ALA A 617 9.92 7.40 9.62
C ALA A 617 8.82 8.36 9.18
N VAL A 618 7.57 8.13 9.59
CA VAL A 618 6.44 9.04 9.27
C VAL A 618 6.68 10.43 9.87
N ILE A 619 7.18 10.51 11.10
CA ILE A 619 7.45 11.80 11.77
C ILE A 619 8.63 12.53 11.13
N MET A 620 9.77 11.84 10.99
CA MET A 620 10.95 12.42 10.35
C MET A 620 10.65 12.85 8.92
N GLY A 621 9.83 12.05 8.25
CA GLY A 621 9.46 12.26 6.89
C GLY A 621 8.54 13.43 6.65
N GLY A 622 7.48 13.55 7.45
CA GLY A 622 6.64 14.75 7.45
C GLY A 622 7.45 16.02 7.73
N GLY A 623 8.41 15.95 8.67
CA GLY A 623 9.32 17.07 8.94
C GLY A 623 10.22 17.43 7.75
N MET A 624 10.78 16.43 7.07
CA MET A 624 11.65 16.62 5.90
C MET A 624 10.89 17.21 4.72
N LEU A 625 9.68 16.70 4.46
CA LEU A 625 8.78 17.20 3.43
C LEU A 625 8.47 18.68 3.65
N ILE A 626 8.15 19.10 4.88
CA ILE A 626 7.90 20.53 5.20
C ILE A 626 9.11 21.41 4.84
N VAL A 627 10.33 20.94 5.11
CA VAL A 627 11.55 21.68 4.80
C VAL A 627 11.80 21.74 3.29
N ILE A 628 11.62 20.63 2.58
CA ILE A 628 11.76 20.55 1.12
C ILE A 628 10.77 21.49 0.44
N GLU A 629 9.49 21.42 0.82
CA GLU A 629 8.46 22.31 0.30
C GLU A 629 8.82 23.78 0.56
N PHE A 630 9.25 24.11 1.78
CA PHE A 630 9.68 25.48 2.11
C PHE A 630 10.81 25.98 1.19
N ILE A 631 11.79 25.13 0.88
CA ILE A 631 12.90 25.47 -0.03
C ILE A 631 12.39 25.66 -1.45
N LEU A 632 11.60 24.73 -1.98
CA LEU A 632 11.02 24.81 -3.32
C LEU A 632 10.21 26.11 -3.48
N ILE A 633 9.41 26.46 -2.47
CA ILE A 633 8.56 27.64 -2.48
C ILE A 633 9.38 28.93 -2.45
N THR A 634 10.37 29.01 -1.55
CA THR A 634 11.17 30.22 -1.32
C THR A 634 12.10 30.51 -2.49
N PHE A 635 12.69 29.45 -3.06
CA PHE A 635 13.74 29.58 -4.06
C PHE A 635 13.30 29.22 -5.48
N LYS A 636 12.00 28.95 -5.76
CA LYS A 636 11.52 28.55 -7.10
C LYS A 636 12.03 29.42 -8.25
N MET A 637 12.00 30.75 -8.10
CA MET A 637 12.50 31.65 -9.16
C MET A 637 14.00 31.50 -9.33
N SER A 638 14.76 31.40 -8.24
CA SER A 638 16.21 31.17 -8.29
C SER A 638 16.55 29.80 -8.87
N ILE A 639 15.78 28.77 -8.57
CA ILE A 639 15.94 27.41 -9.08
C ILE A 639 15.62 27.36 -10.58
N VAL A 640 14.49 27.93 -11.02
CA VAL A 640 14.12 27.94 -12.43
C VAL A 640 15.09 28.79 -13.25
N ASN A 641 15.51 29.95 -12.73
CA ASN A 641 16.52 30.80 -13.37
C ASN A 641 17.90 30.14 -13.42
N PHE A 642 18.17 29.13 -12.58
CA PHE A 642 19.41 28.36 -12.66
C PHE A 642 19.45 27.43 -13.88
N TYR A 643 18.28 26.93 -14.33
CA TYR A 643 18.17 26.02 -15.48
C TYR A 643 17.86 26.72 -16.81
N SER A 644 17.68 28.05 -16.83
CA SER A 644 17.20 28.80 -17.99
C SER A 644 18.13 29.95 -18.36
N ALA A 645 18.39 30.14 -19.66
CA ALA A 645 19.13 31.30 -20.16
C ALA A 645 18.28 32.59 -20.06
N PRO A 646 18.88 33.78 -19.86
CA PRO A 646 18.16 35.05 -19.72
C PRO A 646 17.59 35.60 -21.04
N GLU A 647 17.29 34.74 -22.01
CA GLU A 647 16.79 35.12 -23.33
C GLU A 647 15.26 35.32 -23.32
N PRO A 648 14.71 36.30 -24.07
CA PRO A 648 13.27 36.60 -24.08
C PRO A 648 12.38 35.43 -24.50
N GLU A 649 12.86 34.56 -25.40
CA GLU A 649 12.13 33.38 -25.88
C GLU A 649 12.06 32.26 -24.82
N VAL A 650 13.02 32.24 -23.88
CA VAL A 650 13.11 31.27 -22.76
C VAL A 650 12.28 31.74 -21.55
N MET A 651 11.84 32.99 -21.49
CA MET A 651 10.97 33.47 -20.40
C MET A 651 9.64 32.71 -20.31
N VAL A 652 9.11 32.20 -21.44
CA VAL A 652 7.88 31.41 -21.45
C VAL A 652 8.09 30.06 -20.75
N SER A 653 9.23 29.40 -20.96
CA SER A 653 9.54 28.13 -20.28
C SER A 653 9.82 28.34 -18.78
N VAL A 654 10.48 29.44 -18.41
CA VAL A 654 10.68 29.86 -17.01
C VAL A 654 9.32 30.07 -16.33
N TYR A 655 8.41 30.76 -17.00
CA TYR A 655 7.07 31.00 -16.51
C TYR A 655 6.29 29.69 -16.34
N LEU A 656 6.27 28.83 -17.37
CA LEU A 656 5.62 27.51 -17.34
C LEU A 656 6.23 26.60 -16.25
N ALA A 657 7.55 26.55 -16.12
CA ALA A 657 8.23 25.80 -15.06
C ALA A 657 7.78 26.28 -13.68
N THR A 658 7.73 27.60 -13.48
CA THR A 658 7.23 28.20 -12.23
C THR A 658 5.76 27.83 -11.93
N LEU A 659 4.96 27.61 -12.98
CA LEU A 659 3.57 27.14 -12.85
C LEU A 659 3.46 25.63 -12.58
N LEU A 660 4.51 24.84 -12.81
CA LEU A 660 4.54 23.39 -12.55
C LEU A 660 5.05 23.01 -11.16
N PHE A 661 5.82 23.87 -10.50
CA PHE A 661 6.22 23.68 -9.09
C PHE A 661 5.08 23.36 -8.09
N PRO A 662 3.85 23.90 -8.20
CA PRO A 662 2.72 23.44 -7.37
C PRO A 662 2.40 21.96 -7.56
N TYR A 663 2.40 21.51 -8.81
CA TYR A 663 2.14 20.11 -9.12
C TYR A 663 3.23 19.23 -8.55
N LEU A 664 4.49 19.68 -8.69
CA LEU A 664 5.64 19.04 -8.06
C LEU A 664 5.45 18.93 -6.55
N GLY A 665 5.12 20.02 -5.84
CA GLY A 665 4.95 19.96 -4.37
C GLY A 665 3.83 19.00 -3.91
N ILE A 666 2.72 18.93 -4.66
CA ILE A 666 1.67 17.94 -4.37
C ILE A 666 2.18 16.51 -4.60
N GLN A 667 2.90 16.29 -5.70
CA GLN A 667 3.47 15.00 -6.05
C GLN A 667 4.52 14.54 -5.03
N GLU A 668 5.39 15.43 -4.56
CA GLU A 668 6.45 15.12 -3.58
C GLU A 668 5.87 14.58 -2.26
N VAL A 669 4.68 15.04 -1.84
CA VAL A 669 3.98 14.47 -0.67
C VAL A 669 3.74 12.97 -0.85
N PHE A 670 3.29 12.58 -2.04
CA PHE A 670 2.97 11.19 -2.37
C PHE A 670 4.22 10.36 -2.62
N ASP A 671 5.22 10.91 -3.30
CA ASP A 671 6.52 10.27 -3.53
C ASP A 671 7.24 10.01 -2.21
N PHE A 672 7.12 10.93 -1.25
CA PHE A 672 7.67 10.75 0.09
C PHE A 672 6.98 9.60 0.86
N ALA A 673 5.65 9.58 0.85
CA ALA A 673 4.87 8.52 1.48
C ALA A 673 5.17 7.16 0.83
N GLN A 674 5.28 7.14 -0.51
CA GLN A 674 5.69 5.98 -1.29
C GLN A 674 7.10 5.52 -0.90
N ALA A 675 8.06 6.44 -0.78
CA ALA A 675 9.44 6.14 -0.42
C ALA A 675 9.54 5.48 0.96
N CYS A 676 8.81 5.99 1.97
CA CYS A 676 8.72 5.38 3.29
C CYS A 676 8.14 3.96 3.24
N MET A 677 7.03 3.77 2.51
CA MET A 677 6.39 2.47 2.39
C MET A 677 7.27 1.45 1.67
N GLN A 678 7.95 1.86 0.60
CA GLN A 678 8.95 1.03 -0.06
C GLN A 678 10.11 0.68 0.90
N GLY A 679 10.53 1.59 1.78
CA GLY A 679 11.53 1.30 2.81
C GLY A 679 11.07 0.21 3.78
N VAL A 680 9.78 0.24 4.18
CA VAL A 680 9.15 -0.82 4.98
C VAL A 680 9.12 -2.15 4.22
N PHE A 681 8.63 -2.17 2.98
CA PHE A 681 8.55 -3.39 2.17
C PHE A 681 9.92 -4.04 1.96
N LYS A 682 10.95 -3.23 1.70
CA LYS A 682 12.33 -3.70 1.55
C LYS A 682 12.88 -4.22 2.88
N GLY A 683 12.66 -3.51 3.99
CA GLY A 683 13.08 -3.98 5.32
C GLY A 683 12.45 -5.32 5.71
N LEU A 684 11.21 -5.56 5.27
CA LEU A 684 10.48 -6.83 5.47
C LEU A 684 10.84 -7.91 4.43
N GLY A 685 11.47 -7.57 3.31
CA GLY A 685 11.74 -8.51 2.22
C GLY A 685 10.52 -8.88 1.37
N ILE A 686 9.50 -8.02 1.33
CA ILE A 686 8.22 -8.26 0.62
C ILE A 686 7.97 -7.30 -0.55
N GLN A 687 9.02 -6.72 -1.11
CA GLN A 687 9.00 -5.78 -2.25
C GLN A 687 8.29 -6.29 -3.52
N ARG A 688 7.94 -7.58 -3.62
CA ARG A 688 7.09 -8.09 -4.72
C ARG A 688 5.74 -7.37 -4.82
N TYR A 689 5.17 -6.97 -3.68
CA TYR A 689 3.91 -6.22 -3.67
C TYR A 689 4.11 -4.78 -4.14
N ALA A 690 5.21 -4.16 -3.72
CA ALA A 690 5.61 -2.83 -4.19
C ALA A 690 5.79 -2.80 -5.72
N ALA A 691 6.46 -3.81 -6.27
CA ALA A 691 6.70 -3.92 -7.70
C ALA A 691 5.40 -3.99 -8.53
N ILE A 692 4.43 -4.80 -8.10
CA ILE A 692 3.14 -4.94 -8.78
C ILE A 692 2.36 -3.63 -8.71
N VAL A 693 2.32 -2.99 -7.54
CA VAL A 693 1.59 -1.73 -7.34
C VAL A 693 2.21 -0.60 -8.16
N ASN A 694 3.54 -0.44 -8.15
CA ASN A 694 4.23 0.56 -8.97
C ASN A 694 3.96 0.35 -10.46
N LEU A 695 4.07 -0.89 -10.96
CA LEU A 695 3.84 -1.18 -12.37
C LEU A 695 2.40 -0.84 -12.81
N CYS A 696 1.40 -1.21 -12.01
CA CYS A 696 0.01 -0.87 -12.30
C CYS A 696 -0.25 0.64 -12.23
N SER A 697 0.28 1.32 -11.21
CA SER A 697 0.04 2.75 -11.00
C SER A 697 0.67 3.59 -12.11
N TYR A 698 1.95 3.33 -12.43
CA TYR A 698 2.66 4.10 -13.45
C TYR A 698 2.21 3.73 -14.88
N TYR A 699 2.14 2.44 -15.22
CA TYR A 699 1.95 2.02 -16.62
C TYR A 699 0.49 1.81 -17.04
N LEU A 700 -0.41 1.48 -16.10
CA LEU A 700 -1.83 1.28 -16.43
C LEU A 700 -2.69 2.51 -16.11
N CYS A 701 -2.20 3.44 -15.28
CA CYS A 701 -2.95 4.64 -14.87
C CYS A 701 -2.25 5.91 -15.31
N MET A 702 -1.07 6.21 -14.75
CA MET A 702 -0.40 7.49 -14.92
C MET A 702 -0.04 7.75 -16.39
N LEU A 703 0.65 6.84 -17.07
CA LEU A 703 1.08 7.06 -18.46
C LEU A 703 -0.11 7.21 -19.45
N PRO A 704 -1.14 6.35 -19.43
CA PRO A 704 -2.32 6.55 -20.28
C PRO A 704 -3.06 7.87 -20.00
N LEU A 705 -3.25 8.22 -18.71
CA LEU A 705 -3.88 9.49 -18.33
C LEU A 705 -3.00 10.68 -18.72
N GLY A 706 -1.69 10.57 -18.56
CA GLY A 706 -0.70 11.58 -18.94
C GLY A 706 -0.76 11.85 -20.43
N TYR A 707 -0.79 10.82 -21.27
CA TYR A 707 -0.98 10.97 -22.72
C TYR A 707 -2.33 11.62 -23.06
N LEU A 708 -3.42 11.15 -22.45
CA LEU A 708 -4.76 11.71 -22.68
C LEU A 708 -4.85 13.19 -22.28
N PHE A 709 -4.37 13.55 -21.10
CA PHE A 709 -4.43 14.90 -20.59
C PHE A 709 -3.48 15.83 -21.34
N CYS A 710 -2.24 15.39 -21.56
CA CYS A 710 -1.21 16.19 -22.22
C CYS A 710 -1.53 16.43 -23.71
N ILE A 711 -1.89 15.38 -24.45
CA ILE A 711 -2.05 15.44 -25.91
C ILE A 711 -3.53 15.58 -26.31
N HIS A 712 -4.39 14.68 -25.85
CA HIS A 712 -5.76 14.58 -26.37
C HIS A 712 -6.68 15.70 -25.86
N PHE A 713 -6.55 16.08 -24.59
CA PHE A 713 -7.29 17.22 -24.03
C PHE A 713 -6.53 18.55 -24.15
N GLU A 714 -5.39 18.55 -24.85
CA GLU A 714 -4.60 19.75 -25.14
C GLU A 714 -4.22 20.56 -23.87
N LEU A 715 -4.12 19.90 -22.70
CA LEU A 715 -3.68 20.54 -21.46
C LEU A 715 -2.15 20.70 -21.39
N GLY A 716 -1.45 20.21 -22.41
CA GLY A 716 -0.01 20.32 -22.54
C GLY A 716 0.73 19.74 -21.35
N VAL A 717 1.83 20.37 -20.95
CA VAL A 717 2.64 19.93 -19.81
C VAL A 717 1.85 19.85 -18.49
N PHE A 718 0.83 20.69 -18.28
CA PHE A 718 -0.02 20.63 -17.08
C PHE A 718 -0.87 19.37 -17.02
N GLY A 719 -1.32 18.88 -18.19
CA GLY A 719 -2.03 17.61 -18.30
C GLY A 719 -1.18 16.44 -17.80
N MET A 720 0.10 16.42 -18.16
CA MET A 720 1.04 15.41 -17.70
C MET A 720 1.21 15.45 -16.17
N TRP A 721 1.48 16.63 -15.59
CA TRP A 721 1.64 16.79 -14.15
C TRP A 721 0.35 16.54 -13.35
N THR A 722 -0.81 16.77 -13.96
CA THR A 722 -2.10 16.37 -13.36
C THR A 722 -2.23 14.84 -13.29
N ALA A 723 -1.75 14.11 -14.29
CA ALA A 723 -1.79 12.65 -14.28
C ALA A 723 -0.89 12.02 -13.19
N PHE A 724 0.24 12.65 -12.86
CA PHE A 724 1.07 12.26 -11.71
C PHE A 724 0.26 12.30 -10.40
N ILE A 725 -0.46 13.40 -10.15
CA ILE A 725 -1.28 13.59 -8.93
C ILE A 725 -2.51 12.66 -8.93
N VAL A 726 -3.20 12.57 -10.07
CA VAL A 726 -4.41 11.74 -10.25
C VAL A 726 -4.07 10.25 -10.27
N SER A 727 -2.82 9.83 -10.09
CA SER A 727 -2.49 8.41 -9.92
C SER A 727 -2.63 7.91 -8.46
N VAL A 728 -2.97 8.77 -7.48
CA VAL A 728 -3.05 8.40 -6.04
C VAL A 728 -4.47 8.05 -5.50
N ALA A 729 -4.77 6.75 -5.49
CA ALA A 729 -6.05 6.02 -5.30
C ALA A 729 -7.28 6.64 -4.56
N ALA A 730 -7.13 7.32 -3.42
CA ALA A 730 -8.29 7.74 -2.60
C ALA A 730 -8.83 9.13 -2.95
N VAL A 731 -7.93 10.06 -3.31
CA VAL A 731 -8.29 11.40 -3.80
C VAL A 731 -8.89 11.30 -5.20
N ILE A 732 -8.42 10.34 -6.00
CA ILE A 732 -8.95 10.03 -7.32
C ILE A 732 -10.46 9.75 -7.27
N SER A 733 -10.95 8.90 -6.37
CA SER A 733 -12.38 8.55 -6.30
C SER A 733 -13.28 9.78 -6.23
N MET A 734 -12.94 10.75 -5.39
CA MET A 734 -13.78 11.91 -5.09
C MET A 734 -13.62 13.02 -6.15
N VAL A 735 -12.40 13.24 -6.64
CA VAL A 735 -12.18 14.18 -7.75
C VAL A 735 -12.85 13.66 -9.04
N LEU A 736 -12.69 12.38 -9.36
CA LEU A 736 -13.34 11.77 -10.52
C LEU A 736 -14.87 11.80 -10.44
N ASN A 737 -15.47 11.84 -9.25
CA ASN A 737 -16.93 11.99 -9.12
C ASN A 737 -17.43 13.34 -9.66
N TYR A 738 -16.62 14.40 -9.56
CA TYR A 738 -16.99 15.75 -9.97
C TYR A 738 -16.66 16.05 -11.46
N ILE A 739 -15.71 15.32 -12.04
CA ILE A 739 -15.23 15.52 -13.42
C ILE A 739 -16.36 15.49 -14.48
N PRO A 740 -17.35 14.58 -14.43
CA PRO A 740 -18.45 14.58 -15.40
C PRO A 740 -19.21 15.91 -15.49
N GLN A 741 -19.47 16.58 -14.37
CA GLN A 741 -20.15 17.87 -14.37
C GLN A 741 -19.34 18.94 -15.12
N THR A 742 -18.02 18.91 -14.95
CA THR A 742 -17.09 19.82 -15.64
C THR A 742 -17.04 19.54 -17.14
N ILE A 743 -17.02 18.27 -17.55
CA ILE A 743 -17.05 17.86 -18.96
C ILE A 743 -18.33 18.35 -19.64
N ASN A 744 -19.48 18.22 -18.98
CA ASN A 744 -20.76 18.71 -19.49
C ASN A 744 -20.72 20.23 -19.77
N VAL A 745 -20.21 21.03 -18.84
CA VAL A 745 -20.05 22.48 -19.02
C VAL A 745 -19.11 22.78 -20.19
N TYR A 746 -18.00 22.05 -20.32
CA TYR A 746 -17.08 22.19 -21.43
C TYR A 746 -17.74 21.96 -22.79
N PHE A 747 -18.46 20.85 -22.97
CA PHE A 747 -19.14 20.55 -24.25
C PHE A 747 -20.23 21.57 -24.59
N ILE A 748 -20.99 22.06 -23.60
CA ILE A 748 -21.98 23.12 -23.82
C ILE A 748 -21.30 24.45 -24.18
N SER A 749 -20.19 24.79 -23.55
CA SER A 749 -19.45 26.02 -23.86
C SER A 749 -18.95 26.07 -25.30
N ARG A 750 -18.60 24.91 -25.88
CA ARG A 750 -18.13 24.78 -27.28
C ARG A 750 -19.24 25.00 -28.32
N LEU A 751 -20.51 24.99 -27.92
CA LEU A 751 -21.63 25.33 -28.80
C LEU A 751 -21.73 26.83 -29.06
N GLY A 752 -21.06 27.67 -28.25
CA GLY A 752 -20.99 29.13 -28.45
C GLY A 752 -22.27 29.88 -28.08
N ASP A 753 -23.19 29.25 -27.35
CA ASP A 753 -24.46 29.84 -26.91
C ASP A 753 -24.40 30.19 -25.41
N ALA A 754 -24.41 31.49 -25.11
CA ALA A 754 -24.30 32.01 -23.75
C ALA A 754 -25.52 31.71 -22.88
N ASP A 755 -26.72 31.68 -23.47
CA ASP A 755 -27.97 31.38 -22.76
C ASP A 755 -28.01 29.89 -22.37
N MET A 756 -27.47 29.01 -23.22
CA MET A 756 -27.29 27.60 -22.88
C MET A 756 -26.26 27.38 -21.77
N LEU A 757 -25.17 28.16 -21.77
CA LEU A 757 -24.15 28.09 -20.72
C LEU A 757 -24.69 28.56 -19.36
N ALA A 758 -25.45 29.65 -19.34
CA ALA A 758 -26.17 30.11 -18.14
C ALA A 758 -27.21 29.07 -17.69
N GLY A 759 -27.92 28.48 -18.65
CA GLY A 759 -28.91 27.42 -18.42
C GLY A 759 -28.33 26.18 -17.74
N ILE A 760 -27.15 25.67 -18.18
CA ILE A 760 -26.52 24.52 -17.50
C ILE A 760 -26.04 24.86 -16.08
N GLY A 761 -25.59 26.09 -15.85
CA GLY A 761 -25.21 26.56 -14.50
C GLY A 761 -26.39 26.50 -13.53
N LEU A 762 -27.52 27.11 -13.90
CA LEU A 762 -28.75 27.06 -13.09
C LEU A 762 -29.32 25.65 -12.96
N ALA A 763 -29.20 24.82 -14.01
CA ALA A 763 -29.62 23.44 -13.97
C ALA A 763 -28.84 22.62 -12.93
N ASN A 764 -27.51 22.77 -12.90
CA ASN A 764 -26.65 22.11 -11.92
C ASN A 764 -26.97 22.54 -10.49
N LEU A 765 -27.24 23.83 -10.27
CA LEU A 765 -27.70 24.35 -8.97
C LEU A 765 -28.98 23.65 -8.51
N VAL A 766 -30.03 23.63 -9.35
CA VAL A 766 -31.31 23.00 -8.99
C VAL A 766 -31.15 21.49 -8.81
N PHE A 767 -30.32 20.84 -9.62
CA PHE A 767 -30.04 19.41 -9.52
C PHE A 767 -29.28 19.04 -8.24
N ASN A 768 -28.31 19.86 -7.81
CA ASN A 768 -27.52 19.65 -6.61
C ASN A 768 -28.33 19.94 -5.33
N ILE A 769 -29.07 21.07 -5.28
CA ILE A 769 -29.93 21.46 -4.16
C ILE A 769 -31.12 20.51 -4.03
N GLY A 770 -31.88 20.34 -5.11
CA GLY A 770 -33.18 19.66 -5.11
C GLY A 770 -33.11 18.15 -5.32
N GLY A 771 -31.94 17.60 -5.69
CA GLY A 771 -31.75 16.19 -6.01
C GLY A 771 -30.64 15.53 -5.18
N VAL A 772 -29.38 15.75 -5.59
CA VAL A 772 -28.24 14.92 -5.14
C VAL A 772 -27.94 15.09 -3.65
N SER A 773 -27.95 16.32 -3.12
CA SER A 773 -27.65 16.59 -1.70
C SER A 773 -28.58 15.84 -0.75
N CYS A 774 -29.88 15.85 -1.03
CA CYS A 774 -30.90 15.15 -0.24
C CYS A 774 -30.66 13.63 -0.22
N GLY A 775 -30.39 13.05 -1.39
CA GLY A 775 -30.15 11.61 -1.52
C GLY A 775 -28.85 11.18 -0.84
N TYR A 776 -27.74 11.85 -1.13
CA TYR A 776 -26.44 11.54 -0.55
C TYR A 776 -26.41 11.77 0.95
N GLY A 777 -27.08 12.84 1.42
CA GLY A 777 -27.25 13.15 2.83
C GLY A 777 -27.99 12.06 3.60
N MET A 778 -29.07 11.53 3.04
CA MET A 778 -29.82 10.40 3.63
C MET A 778 -29.00 9.10 3.65
N ASN A 779 -28.22 8.86 2.59
CA ASN A 779 -27.38 7.67 2.46
C ASN A 779 -26.20 7.63 3.45
N GLN A 780 -25.80 8.75 4.04
CA GLN A 780 -24.73 8.77 5.04
C GLN A 780 -25.05 7.90 6.27
N ALA A 781 -26.33 7.62 6.55
CA ALA A 781 -26.72 6.66 7.58
C ALA A 781 -26.22 5.24 7.31
N ILE A 782 -26.04 4.85 6.03
CA ILE A 782 -25.46 3.55 5.65
C ILE A 782 -24.04 3.46 6.19
N GLU A 783 -23.26 4.53 6.07
CA GLU A 783 -21.88 4.56 6.52
C GLU A 783 -21.77 4.32 8.03
N THR A 784 -22.59 4.99 8.83
CA THR A 784 -22.70 4.74 10.28
C THR A 784 -23.13 3.30 10.58
N LEU A 785 -24.28 2.89 10.04
CA LEU A 785 -24.92 1.62 10.42
C LEU A 785 -24.11 0.42 9.94
N VAL A 786 -23.57 0.46 8.72
CA VAL A 786 -22.79 -0.63 8.13
C VAL A 786 -21.41 -0.72 8.78
N SER A 787 -20.72 0.40 9.02
CA SER A 787 -19.40 0.35 9.67
C SER A 787 -19.49 -0.15 11.11
N GLN A 788 -20.50 0.28 11.88
CA GLN A 788 -20.75 -0.21 13.24
C GLN A 788 -21.16 -1.69 13.26
N SER A 789 -22.08 -2.10 12.39
CA SER A 789 -22.50 -3.51 12.29
C SER A 789 -21.32 -4.42 11.90
N ARG A 790 -20.45 -3.95 11.00
CA ARG A 790 -19.21 -4.66 10.64
C ARG A 790 -18.26 -4.74 11.83
N GLY A 791 -18.10 -3.65 12.58
CA GLY A 791 -17.29 -3.63 13.80
C GLY A 791 -17.75 -4.65 14.84
N GLN A 792 -19.07 -4.82 14.98
CA GLN A 792 -19.69 -5.82 15.86
C GLN A 792 -19.53 -7.27 15.35
N GLY A 793 -19.09 -7.47 14.10
CA GLY A 793 -19.11 -8.77 13.42
C GLY A 793 -20.51 -9.20 12.92
N ASP A 794 -21.55 -8.37 13.08
CA ASP A 794 -22.90 -8.66 12.59
C ASP A 794 -23.08 -8.22 11.13
N HIS A 795 -22.53 -9.03 10.23
CA HIS A 795 -22.64 -8.83 8.79
C HIS A 795 -24.09 -8.88 8.28
N LYS A 796 -24.97 -9.63 8.95
CA LYS A 796 -26.39 -9.72 8.57
C LYS A 796 -27.14 -8.43 8.88
N LEU A 797 -26.81 -7.77 9.99
CA LEU A 797 -27.32 -6.44 10.31
C LEU A 797 -26.78 -5.40 9.33
N ALA A 798 -25.51 -5.51 8.92
CA ALA A 798 -24.94 -4.66 7.87
C ALA A 798 -25.72 -4.80 6.55
N SER A 799 -25.98 -6.03 6.11
CA SER A 799 -26.79 -6.35 4.92
C SER A 799 -28.21 -5.80 5.02
N THR A 800 -28.87 -5.97 6.17
CA THR A 800 -30.24 -5.50 6.39
C THR A 800 -30.32 -3.97 6.41
N SER A 801 -29.33 -3.31 7.02
CA SER A 801 -29.24 -1.85 7.07
C SER A 801 -28.99 -1.25 5.70
N MET A 802 -28.11 -1.88 4.91
CA MET A 802 -27.86 -1.52 3.51
C MET A 802 -29.12 -1.68 2.65
N ALA A 803 -29.78 -2.85 2.71
CA ALA A 803 -31.01 -3.11 1.94
C ALA A 803 -32.15 -2.15 2.31
N ARG A 804 -32.28 -1.80 3.59
CA ARG A 804 -33.22 -0.77 4.07
C ARG A 804 -32.87 0.60 3.52
N GLY A 805 -31.60 1.00 3.57
CA GLY A 805 -31.10 2.25 3.02
C GLY A 805 -31.40 2.39 1.53
N MET A 806 -31.15 1.34 0.73
CA MET A 806 -31.43 1.33 -0.71
C MET A 806 -32.93 1.55 -1.03
N ILE A 807 -33.84 1.02 -0.22
CA ILE A 807 -35.30 1.22 -0.44
C ILE A 807 -35.75 2.61 -0.01
N ILE A 808 -35.23 3.12 1.10
CA ILE A 808 -35.50 4.50 1.52
C ILE A 808 -34.97 5.47 0.46
N ALA A 809 -33.75 5.23 -0.03
CA ALA A 809 -33.14 5.96 -1.15
C ALA A 809 -34.00 5.89 -2.42
N MET A 810 -34.59 4.74 -2.73
CA MET A 810 -35.50 4.58 -3.88
C MET A 810 -36.76 5.44 -3.72
N ALA A 811 -37.42 5.40 -2.56
CA ALA A 811 -38.60 6.22 -2.29
C ALA A 811 -38.26 7.73 -2.34
N MET A 812 -37.12 8.11 -1.77
CA MET A 812 -36.62 9.48 -1.81
C MET A 812 -36.36 9.95 -3.25
N SER A 813 -35.68 9.13 -4.06
CA SER A 813 -35.38 9.44 -5.45
C SER A 813 -36.64 9.72 -6.28
N THR A 814 -37.74 9.02 -6.01
CA THR A 814 -39.03 9.27 -6.67
C THR A 814 -39.60 10.65 -6.32
N VAL A 815 -39.52 11.07 -5.06
CA VAL A 815 -39.97 12.39 -4.61
C VAL A 815 -39.10 13.49 -5.25
N LEU A 816 -37.78 13.30 -5.20
CA LEU A 816 -36.82 14.26 -5.77
C LEU A 816 -36.98 14.39 -7.29
N PHE A 817 -37.21 13.29 -8.00
CA PHE A 817 -37.51 13.32 -9.44
C PHE A 817 -38.72 14.21 -9.74
N GLY A 818 -39.81 14.09 -8.97
CA GLY A 818 -41.01 14.90 -9.13
C GLY A 818 -40.76 16.39 -8.86
N LEU A 819 -39.99 16.72 -7.81
CA LEU A 819 -39.62 18.10 -7.49
C LEU A 819 -38.76 18.74 -8.59
N LEU A 820 -37.80 17.98 -9.15
CA LEU A 820 -36.96 18.44 -10.25
C LEU A 820 -37.76 18.73 -11.53
N GLN A 821 -38.94 18.15 -11.72
CA GLN A 821 -39.80 18.49 -12.86
C GLN A 821 -40.41 19.90 -12.78
N LEU A 822 -40.34 20.54 -11.60
CA LEU A 822 -40.84 21.90 -11.40
C LEU A 822 -39.76 22.96 -11.66
N THR A 823 -38.58 22.59 -12.19
CA THR A 823 -37.42 23.48 -12.33
C THR A 823 -37.74 24.78 -13.07
N GLU A 824 -38.37 24.72 -14.25
CA GLU A 824 -38.72 25.92 -15.03
C GLU A 824 -39.65 26.86 -14.24
N VAL A 825 -40.67 26.29 -13.59
CA VAL A 825 -41.63 27.04 -12.77
C VAL A 825 -40.93 27.68 -11.57
N LEU A 826 -40.09 26.92 -10.86
CA LEU A 826 -39.36 27.40 -9.70
C LEU A 826 -38.40 28.54 -10.07
N LEU A 827 -37.62 28.39 -11.14
CA LEU A 827 -36.68 29.42 -11.59
C LEU A 827 -37.42 30.68 -12.05
N THR A 828 -38.53 30.53 -12.78
CA THR A 828 -39.36 31.67 -13.21
C THR A 828 -39.99 32.40 -12.01
N LEU A 829 -40.47 31.67 -11.00
CA LEU A 829 -40.99 32.26 -9.75
C LEU A 829 -39.92 33.00 -8.94
N LEU A 830 -38.66 32.56 -9.03
CA LEU A 830 -37.50 33.23 -8.45
C LEU A 830 -37.01 34.42 -9.29
N GLY A 831 -37.71 34.76 -10.38
CA GLY A 831 -37.42 35.92 -11.23
C GLY A 831 -36.36 35.69 -12.30
N GLN A 832 -35.98 34.43 -12.59
CA GLN A 832 -35.06 34.13 -13.69
C GLN A 832 -35.72 34.30 -15.06
N ASP A 833 -34.91 34.63 -16.07
CA ASP A 833 -35.37 34.77 -17.44
C ASP A 833 -36.03 33.45 -17.93
N PRO A 834 -37.24 33.49 -18.51
CA PRO A 834 -37.96 32.29 -18.94
C PRO A 834 -37.18 31.43 -19.94
N VAL A 835 -36.35 32.02 -20.79
CA VAL A 835 -35.53 31.29 -21.78
C VAL A 835 -34.43 30.52 -21.06
N ILE A 836 -33.72 31.14 -20.12
CA ILE A 836 -32.67 30.49 -19.33
C ILE A 836 -33.27 29.41 -18.41
N ALA A 837 -34.44 29.68 -17.80
CA ALA A 837 -35.18 28.72 -17.00
C ALA A 837 -35.61 27.49 -17.83
N ASN A 838 -36.05 27.71 -19.08
CA ASN A 838 -36.37 26.62 -20.00
C ASN A 838 -35.13 25.80 -20.37
N HIS A 839 -34.00 26.46 -20.65
CA HIS A 839 -32.72 25.78 -20.89
C HIS A 839 -32.31 24.91 -19.71
N ALA A 840 -32.41 25.44 -18.49
CA ALA A 840 -32.11 24.69 -17.28
C ALA A 840 -33.02 23.45 -17.14
N MET A 841 -34.32 23.62 -17.37
CA MET A 841 -35.29 22.53 -17.34
C MET A 841 -35.02 21.45 -18.39
N ARG A 842 -34.54 21.80 -19.59
CA ARG A 842 -34.17 20.81 -20.63
C ARG A 842 -33.02 19.91 -20.18
N TYR A 843 -32.02 20.45 -19.48
CA TYR A 843 -30.97 19.63 -18.87
C TYR A 843 -31.51 18.79 -17.71
N VAL A 844 -32.24 19.42 -16.77
CA VAL A 844 -32.75 18.74 -15.57
C VAL A 844 -33.70 17.60 -15.92
N ASN A 845 -34.59 17.77 -16.89
CA ASN A 845 -35.51 16.73 -17.32
C ASN A 845 -34.75 15.45 -17.75
N SER A 846 -33.77 15.60 -18.65
CA SER A 846 -32.94 14.47 -19.09
C SER A 846 -32.05 13.90 -17.96
N ALA A 847 -31.42 14.76 -17.16
CA ALA A 847 -30.52 14.35 -16.08
C ALA A 847 -31.26 13.67 -14.91
N SER A 848 -32.50 14.09 -14.63
CA SER A 848 -33.32 13.62 -13.51
C SER A 848 -33.62 12.12 -13.60
N ILE A 849 -33.66 11.54 -14.80
CA ILE A 849 -33.76 10.08 -14.99
C ILE A 849 -32.58 9.35 -14.30
N GLY A 850 -31.41 9.99 -14.28
CA GLY A 850 -30.20 9.52 -13.63
C GLY A 850 -30.14 9.69 -12.11
N ILE A 851 -31.12 10.37 -11.48
CA ILE A 851 -31.08 10.63 -10.02
C ILE A 851 -31.20 9.33 -9.22
N TRP A 852 -32.08 8.43 -9.68
CA TRP A 852 -32.29 7.14 -9.03
C TRP A 852 -31.00 6.29 -9.04
N PRO A 853 -30.37 6.00 -10.20
CA PRO A 853 -29.14 5.21 -10.18
C PRO A 853 -27.98 5.92 -9.47
N ALA A 854 -27.91 7.25 -9.48
CA ALA A 854 -26.90 8.01 -8.74
C ALA A 854 -26.97 7.74 -7.23
N ILE A 855 -28.17 7.86 -6.64
CA ILE A 855 -28.38 7.67 -5.20
C ILE A 855 -28.22 6.18 -4.83
N GLN A 856 -28.61 5.25 -5.69
CA GLN A 856 -28.37 3.82 -5.46
C GLN A 856 -26.88 3.47 -5.51
N TYR A 857 -26.12 4.07 -6.43
CA TYR A 857 -24.68 3.87 -6.49
C TYR A 857 -23.98 4.45 -5.25
N ASP A 858 -24.40 5.62 -4.75
CA ASP A 858 -23.84 6.17 -3.51
C ASP A 858 -24.06 5.23 -2.30
N CYS A 859 -25.20 4.51 -2.24
CA CYS A 859 -25.38 3.44 -1.25
C CYS A 859 -24.29 2.37 -1.39
N ILE A 860 -24.05 1.90 -2.62
CA ILE A 860 -23.05 0.86 -2.92
C ILE A 860 -21.65 1.35 -2.56
N MET A 861 -21.30 2.58 -2.95
CA MET A 861 -20.02 3.20 -2.65
C MET A 861 -19.77 3.24 -1.14
N ARG A 862 -20.73 3.74 -0.35
CA ARG A 862 -20.62 3.80 1.12
C ARG A 862 -20.43 2.43 1.75
N PHE A 863 -21.16 1.42 1.26
CA PHE A 863 -20.95 0.04 1.69
C PHE A 863 -19.53 -0.45 1.39
N LEU A 864 -19.04 -0.23 0.17
CA LEU A 864 -17.69 -0.64 -0.24
C LEU A 864 -16.59 0.04 0.58
N LEU A 865 -16.76 1.33 0.91
CA LEU A 865 -15.86 2.06 1.81
C LEU A 865 -15.83 1.41 3.20
N CYS A 866 -17.01 1.07 3.74
CA CYS A 866 -17.12 0.37 5.02
C CYS A 866 -16.52 -1.03 5.01
N TYR A 867 -16.35 -1.67 3.84
CA TYR A 867 -15.70 -2.99 3.68
C TYR A 867 -14.27 -2.91 3.13
N HIS A 868 -13.64 -1.73 3.12
CA HIS A 868 -12.25 -1.52 2.66
C HIS A 868 -12.00 -1.79 1.17
N HIS A 869 -12.98 -1.48 0.32
CA HIS A 869 -12.85 -1.49 -1.14
C HIS A 869 -12.93 -0.10 -1.79
N PRO A 870 -12.24 0.95 -1.28
CA PRO A 870 -12.29 2.28 -1.90
C PRO A 870 -11.74 2.27 -3.34
N HIS A 871 -10.79 1.39 -3.64
CA HIS A 871 -10.21 1.24 -4.99
C HIS A 871 -11.27 0.84 -6.04
N VAL A 872 -12.30 0.08 -5.67
CA VAL A 872 -13.36 -0.32 -6.59
C VAL A 872 -14.18 0.90 -7.01
N CYS A 873 -14.50 1.77 -6.06
CA CYS A 873 -15.16 3.04 -6.32
C CYS A 873 -14.31 3.90 -7.27
N THR A 874 -12.99 3.96 -7.05
CA THR A 874 -12.06 4.69 -7.90
C THR A 874 -12.11 4.21 -9.35
N TRP A 875 -12.04 2.89 -9.56
CA TRP A 875 -12.10 2.30 -10.89
C TRP A 875 -13.43 2.54 -11.60
N ILE A 876 -14.54 2.43 -10.88
CA ILE A 876 -15.88 2.71 -11.44
C ILE A 876 -15.97 4.17 -11.88
N TYR A 877 -15.53 5.13 -11.06
CA TYR A 877 -15.51 6.54 -11.43
C TYR A 877 -14.54 6.84 -12.58
N ALA A 878 -13.40 6.16 -12.67
CA ALA A 878 -12.45 6.34 -13.76
C ALA A 878 -13.02 5.88 -15.10
N ILE A 879 -13.59 4.67 -15.13
CA ILE A 879 -14.22 4.10 -16.31
C ILE A 879 -15.40 4.98 -16.76
N THR A 880 -16.26 5.37 -15.82
CA THR A 880 -17.45 6.16 -16.13
C THR A 880 -17.10 7.59 -16.55
N SER A 881 -16.06 8.21 -15.99
CA SER A 881 -15.58 9.54 -16.44
C SER A 881 -15.04 9.48 -17.87
N ALA A 882 -14.26 8.45 -18.21
CA ALA A 882 -13.78 8.25 -19.57
C ALA A 882 -14.93 8.03 -20.57
N LEU A 883 -15.91 7.21 -20.20
CA LEU A 883 -17.12 7.01 -20.99
C LEU A 883 -17.99 8.28 -21.05
N HIS A 884 -17.90 9.19 -20.08
CA HIS A 884 -18.65 10.45 -20.07
C HIS A 884 -18.24 11.40 -21.17
N VAL A 885 -16.96 11.46 -21.50
CA VAL A 885 -16.49 12.18 -22.69
C VAL A 885 -17.14 11.61 -23.95
N PHE A 886 -17.21 10.28 -24.07
CA PHE A 886 -17.86 9.61 -25.19
C PHE A 886 -19.37 9.91 -25.26
N TRP A 887 -20.10 9.81 -24.15
CA TRP A 887 -21.53 10.14 -24.12
C TRP A 887 -21.78 11.60 -24.49
N CYS A 888 -20.96 12.53 -23.98
CA CYS A 888 -21.09 13.95 -24.32
C CYS A 888 -20.82 14.19 -25.82
N TYR A 889 -19.76 13.59 -26.37
CA TYR A 889 -19.46 13.71 -27.79
C TYR A 889 -20.60 13.21 -28.69
N VAL A 890 -21.23 12.09 -28.32
CA VAL A 890 -22.32 11.47 -29.10
C VAL A 890 -23.68 12.16 -28.92
N LEU A 891 -23.96 12.74 -27.74
CA LEU A 891 -25.30 13.23 -27.40
C LEU A 891 -25.42 14.77 -27.45
N VAL A 892 -24.35 15.50 -27.15
CA VAL A 892 -24.35 16.96 -27.11
C VAL A 892 -24.22 17.53 -28.52
N ASN A 893 -23.19 17.13 -29.27
CA ASN A 893 -22.85 17.68 -30.59
C ASN A 893 -23.83 17.31 -31.73
N PRO A 894 -24.38 16.08 -31.81
CA PRO A 894 -25.19 15.69 -32.96
C PRO A 894 -26.71 15.78 -32.74
N VAL A 895 -27.22 15.85 -31.50
CA VAL A 895 -28.64 15.51 -31.24
C VAL A 895 -29.42 16.53 -30.39
N SER A 896 -28.84 17.18 -29.35
CA SER A 896 -29.74 17.84 -28.37
C SER A 896 -29.19 18.90 -27.40
N GLY A 897 -27.94 19.38 -27.54
CA GLY A 897 -27.38 20.44 -26.68
C GLY A 897 -27.51 20.11 -25.19
N LEU A 898 -28.22 20.94 -24.42
CA LEU A 898 -28.46 20.75 -22.97
C LEU A 898 -29.18 19.44 -22.60
N ALA A 899 -30.18 19.03 -23.38
CA ALA A 899 -30.87 17.76 -23.14
C ALA A 899 -29.94 16.56 -23.42
N GLY A 900 -28.99 16.72 -24.35
CA GLY A 900 -27.93 15.76 -24.62
C GLY A 900 -26.94 15.64 -23.46
N ALA A 901 -26.50 16.77 -22.90
CA ALA A 901 -25.64 16.81 -21.71
C ALA A 901 -26.32 16.17 -20.48
N GLY A 902 -27.61 16.45 -20.28
CA GLY A 902 -28.39 15.81 -19.23
C GLY A 902 -28.52 14.29 -19.43
N SER A 903 -28.72 13.85 -20.68
CA SER A 903 -28.79 12.42 -21.02
C SER A 903 -27.44 11.71 -20.81
N ALA A 904 -26.33 12.35 -21.16
CA ALA A 904 -24.98 11.85 -20.89
C ALA A 904 -24.75 11.67 -19.38
N MET A 905 -25.21 12.63 -18.58
CA MET A 905 -25.15 12.54 -17.12
C MET A 905 -25.97 11.38 -16.57
N ALA A 906 -27.20 11.18 -17.08
CA ALA A 906 -28.04 10.06 -16.69
C ALA A 906 -27.43 8.69 -17.03
N LEU A 907 -26.81 8.55 -18.21
CA LEU A 907 -26.09 7.34 -18.62
C LEU A 907 -24.88 7.05 -17.73
N THR A 908 -24.17 8.10 -17.31
CA THR A 908 -23.03 8.00 -16.39
C THR A 908 -23.44 7.40 -15.07
N TYR A 909 -24.44 8.00 -14.43
CA TYR A 909 -24.94 7.51 -13.15
C TYR A 909 -25.50 6.09 -13.26
N THR A 910 -26.19 5.78 -14.36
CA THR A 910 -26.68 4.43 -14.64
C THR A 910 -25.54 3.43 -14.77
N THR A 911 -24.45 3.81 -15.44
CA THR A 911 -23.27 2.95 -15.64
C THR A 911 -22.51 2.75 -14.33
N CYS A 912 -22.36 3.79 -13.50
CA CYS A 912 -21.80 3.65 -12.15
C CYS A 912 -22.57 2.61 -11.34
N TRP A 913 -23.90 2.73 -11.32
CA TRP A 913 -24.79 1.81 -10.61
C TRP A 913 -24.68 0.37 -11.14
N VAL A 914 -24.70 0.17 -12.46
CA VAL A 914 -24.56 -1.16 -13.09
C VAL A 914 -23.22 -1.79 -12.74
N LEU A 915 -22.10 -1.06 -12.86
CA LEU A 915 -20.78 -1.57 -12.50
C LEU A 915 -20.69 -1.91 -11.00
N GLY A 916 -21.31 -1.11 -10.13
CA GLY A 916 -21.44 -1.40 -8.71
C GLY A 916 -22.19 -2.71 -8.43
N ILE A 917 -23.31 -2.94 -9.14
CA ILE A 917 -24.06 -4.21 -9.04
C ILE A 917 -23.23 -5.38 -9.54
N LEU A 918 -22.55 -5.23 -10.69
CA LEU A 918 -21.69 -6.29 -11.23
C LEU A 918 -20.58 -6.66 -10.23
N TYR A 919 -20.02 -5.68 -9.52
CA TYR A 919 -19.06 -5.94 -8.45
C TYR A 919 -19.70 -6.68 -7.26
N PHE A 920 -20.92 -6.34 -6.85
CA PHE A 920 -21.64 -7.10 -5.81
C PHE A 920 -21.95 -8.54 -6.25
N VAL A 921 -22.33 -8.76 -7.50
CA VAL A 921 -22.51 -10.11 -8.06
C VAL A 921 -21.18 -10.87 -8.04
N PHE A 922 -20.09 -10.23 -8.47
CA PHE A 922 -18.75 -10.81 -8.41
C PHE A 922 -18.34 -11.17 -6.97
N ALA A 923 -18.58 -10.28 -6.01
CA ALA A 923 -18.30 -10.51 -4.59
C ALA A 923 -19.17 -11.62 -4.00
N MET A 924 -20.42 -11.77 -4.45
CA MET A 924 -21.31 -12.84 -4.02
C MET A 924 -20.83 -14.21 -4.49
N ILE A 925 -20.37 -14.29 -5.73
CA ILE A 925 -19.83 -15.52 -6.33
C ILE A 925 -18.48 -15.85 -5.69
N ASN A 926 -17.60 -14.85 -5.52
CA ASN A 926 -16.20 -15.01 -5.10
C ASN A 926 -15.85 -14.27 -3.78
N PRO A 927 -16.53 -14.57 -2.65
CA PRO A 927 -16.29 -13.89 -1.38
C PRO A 927 -14.88 -14.11 -0.83
N SER A 928 -14.22 -15.21 -1.22
CA SER A 928 -12.82 -15.51 -0.86
C SER A 928 -11.82 -14.59 -1.54
N ILE A 929 -12.16 -14.02 -2.72
CA ILE A 929 -11.29 -13.10 -3.46
C ILE A 929 -11.49 -11.68 -2.95
N THR A 930 -12.76 -11.30 -2.73
CA THR A 930 -13.09 -9.95 -2.27
C THR A 930 -12.92 -9.77 -0.77
N ALA A 931 -12.88 -10.85 0.02
CA ALA A 931 -12.92 -10.78 1.48
C ALA A 931 -14.17 -10.09 2.05
N ILE A 932 -15.24 -9.97 1.25
CA ILE A 932 -16.56 -9.51 1.70
C ILE A 932 -17.41 -10.74 2.04
N PRO A 933 -17.87 -10.88 3.30
CA PRO A 933 -18.75 -11.98 3.68
C PRO A 933 -20.06 -12.01 2.88
N ARG A 934 -20.54 -13.20 2.49
CA ARG A 934 -21.78 -13.34 1.68
C ARG A 934 -23.04 -12.89 2.41
N ASP A 935 -23.02 -12.90 3.73
CA ASP A 935 -24.08 -12.40 4.59
C ASP A 935 -24.01 -10.89 4.81
N ALA A 936 -22.88 -10.23 4.50
CA ALA A 936 -22.73 -8.78 4.47
C ALA A 936 -23.39 -8.13 3.25
N LEU A 937 -23.38 -8.81 2.10
CA LEU A 937 -23.99 -8.30 0.87
C LEU A 937 -25.51 -8.12 1.03
N PRO A 938 -26.10 -7.05 0.47
CA PRO A 938 -27.50 -6.71 0.71
C PRO A 938 -28.45 -7.83 0.25
N ARG A 939 -29.29 -8.30 1.17
CA ARG A 939 -30.36 -9.27 0.89
C ARG A 939 -31.71 -8.60 1.02
N PHE A 940 -32.44 -8.51 -0.09
CA PHE A 940 -33.79 -7.96 -0.11
C PHE A 940 -34.78 -8.96 0.50
N THR A 941 -34.92 -8.91 1.81
CA THR A 941 -35.85 -9.73 2.60
C THR A 941 -36.91 -8.85 3.25
N ARG A 942 -37.98 -9.42 3.82
CA ARG A 942 -39.00 -8.65 4.56
C ARG A 942 -38.43 -7.81 5.72
N ALA A 943 -37.21 -8.08 6.18
CA ALA A 943 -36.54 -7.31 7.22
C ALA A 943 -36.20 -5.86 6.78
N MET A 944 -36.06 -5.61 5.47
CA MET A 944 -35.81 -4.26 4.94
C MET A 944 -36.98 -3.29 5.14
N PHE A 945 -38.20 -3.81 5.33
CA PHE A 945 -39.40 -3.02 5.62
C PHE A 945 -39.64 -2.81 7.12
N ARG A 946 -38.74 -3.30 7.99
CA ARG A 946 -38.82 -3.11 9.45
C ARG A 946 -37.76 -2.13 9.91
N GLY A 947 -38.03 -1.37 10.98
CA GLY A 947 -37.03 -0.49 11.59
C GLY A 947 -36.66 0.76 10.78
N TRP A 948 -37.56 1.24 9.91
CA TRP A 948 -37.34 2.47 9.14
C TRP A 948 -37.09 3.68 10.03
N TRP A 949 -37.79 3.76 11.16
CA TRP A 949 -37.60 4.85 12.11
C TRP A 949 -36.18 4.91 12.67
N GLU A 950 -35.56 3.77 12.98
CA GLU A 950 -34.17 3.74 13.47
C GLU A 950 -33.17 4.20 12.40
N TYR A 951 -33.41 3.85 11.14
CA TYR A 951 -32.62 4.37 10.04
C TYR A 951 -32.82 5.89 9.87
N LEU A 952 -34.08 6.35 9.85
CA LEU A 952 -34.43 7.77 9.66
C LEU A 952 -33.95 8.67 10.81
N LYS A 953 -33.87 8.16 12.05
CA LYS A 953 -33.26 8.89 13.18
C LYS A 953 -31.80 9.28 12.96
N ILE A 954 -31.08 8.53 12.13
CA ILE A 954 -29.68 8.79 11.75
C ILE A 954 -29.64 9.51 10.39
N GLY A 955 -30.45 9.05 9.44
CA GLY A 955 -30.50 9.56 8.07
C GLY A 955 -31.04 10.98 7.93
N ILE A 956 -32.11 11.34 8.65
CA ILE A 956 -32.69 12.69 8.57
C ILE A 956 -31.71 13.74 9.11
N PRO A 957 -31.10 13.59 10.31
CA PRO A 957 -30.07 14.53 10.75
C PRO A 957 -28.87 14.60 9.80
N SER A 958 -28.41 13.47 9.25
CA SER A 958 -27.31 13.45 8.29
C SER A 958 -27.64 14.19 6.99
N MET A 959 -28.87 14.03 6.51
CA MET A 959 -29.41 14.77 5.37
C MET A 959 -29.46 16.27 5.68
N ILE A 960 -30.00 16.66 6.83
CA ILE A 960 -30.07 18.06 7.25
C ILE A 960 -28.66 18.66 7.32
N THR A 961 -27.67 17.97 7.90
CA THR A 961 -26.30 18.48 7.96
C THR A 961 -25.71 18.78 6.59
N LEU A 962 -25.87 17.87 5.62
CA LEU A 962 -25.33 18.05 4.27
C LEU A 962 -26.11 19.09 3.46
N CYS A 963 -27.45 19.01 3.48
CA CYS A 963 -28.33 19.94 2.76
C CYS A 963 -28.18 21.37 3.28
N SER A 964 -28.19 21.57 4.60
CA SER A 964 -28.04 22.91 5.18
C SER A 964 -26.74 23.58 4.76
N GLU A 965 -25.65 22.82 4.68
CA GLU A 965 -24.35 23.28 4.20
C GLU A 965 -24.41 23.65 2.71
N TRP A 966 -24.79 22.73 1.83
CA TRP A 966 -24.79 22.97 0.37
C TRP A 966 -25.75 24.09 -0.04
N TRP A 967 -26.97 24.09 0.50
CA TRP A 967 -27.98 25.09 0.17
C TRP A 967 -27.57 26.49 0.63
N ALA A 968 -26.85 26.61 1.74
CA ALA A 968 -26.39 27.90 2.23
C ALA A 968 -25.34 28.54 1.31
N TYR A 969 -24.45 27.76 0.69
CA TYR A 969 -23.52 28.25 -0.33
C TYR A 969 -24.24 28.79 -1.57
N GLU A 970 -25.34 28.14 -1.98
CA GLU A 970 -26.11 28.57 -3.15
C GLU A 970 -26.93 29.84 -2.87
N ILE A 971 -27.54 29.94 -1.68
CA ILE A 971 -28.22 31.16 -1.24
C ILE A 971 -27.22 32.33 -1.11
N ALA A 972 -25.99 32.06 -0.64
CA ALA A 972 -24.93 33.07 -0.61
C ALA A 972 -24.61 33.63 -2.00
N THR A 973 -24.55 32.77 -3.02
CA THR A 973 -24.37 33.20 -4.41
C THR A 973 -25.50 34.11 -4.88
N LEU A 974 -26.75 33.82 -4.50
CA LEU A 974 -27.89 34.71 -4.79
C LEU A 974 -27.76 36.06 -4.07
N ILE A 975 -27.32 36.08 -2.81
CA ILE A 975 -27.11 37.32 -2.04
C ILE A 975 -26.01 38.18 -2.70
N VAL A 976 -24.89 37.59 -3.12
CA VAL A 976 -23.84 38.31 -3.85
C VAL A 976 -24.37 38.87 -5.17
N GLY A 977 -25.29 38.17 -5.83
CA GLY A 977 -25.96 38.68 -7.03
C GLY A 977 -26.79 39.95 -6.82
N LEU A 978 -27.26 40.22 -5.59
CA LEU A 978 -27.98 41.45 -5.25
C LEU A 978 -27.08 42.70 -5.20
N LEU A 979 -25.76 42.53 -5.26
CA LEU A 979 -24.82 43.64 -5.34
C LEU A 979 -24.87 44.35 -6.71
N HIS A 980 -25.54 43.75 -7.70
CA HIS A 980 -25.66 44.26 -9.06
C HIS A 980 -24.31 44.59 -9.74
N ASP A 981 -23.23 43.91 -9.30
CA ASP A 981 -21.87 44.02 -9.84
C ASP A 981 -21.46 42.64 -10.39
N SER A 982 -21.35 42.55 -11.72
CA SER A 982 -21.03 41.31 -12.43
C SER A 982 -19.62 40.80 -12.13
N ASN A 983 -18.66 41.69 -11.83
CA ASN A 983 -17.28 41.30 -11.52
C ASN A 983 -17.20 40.64 -10.14
N GLN A 984 -17.94 41.19 -9.18
CA GLN A 984 -18.06 40.63 -7.83
C GLN A 984 -18.77 39.27 -7.83
N LEU A 985 -19.86 39.14 -8.57
CA LEU A 985 -20.56 37.87 -8.70
C LEU A 985 -19.68 36.81 -9.38
N ALA A 986 -19.01 37.15 -10.49
CA ALA A 986 -18.10 36.25 -11.18
C ALA A 986 -16.98 35.76 -10.23
N ALA A 987 -16.38 36.66 -9.48
CA ALA A 987 -15.30 36.32 -8.57
C ALA A 987 -15.79 35.44 -7.39
N HIS A 988 -16.99 35.68 -6.84
CA HIS A 988 -17.59 34.77 -5.85
C HIS A 988 -17.79 33.36 -6.41
N VAL A 989 -18.31 33.23 -7.62
CA VAL A 989 -18.53 31.94 -8.29
C VAL A 989 -17.20 31.22 -8.54
N SER A 990 -16.16 31.92 -8.97
CA SER A 990 -14.81 31.37 -9.14
C SER A 990 -14.24 30.82 -7.81
N ILE A 991 -14.41 31.56 -6.71
CA ILE A 991 -13.95 31.10 -5.39
C ILE A 991 -14.75 29.89 -4.93
N CYS A 992 -16.06 29.88 -5.10
CA CYS A 992 -16.90 28.72 -4.77
C CYS A 992 -16.46 27.48 -5.54
N ASN A 993 -16.11 27.60 -6.83
CA ASN A 993 -15.60 26.48 -7.62
C ASN A 993 -14.24 25.97 -7.09
N LEU A 994 -13.31 26.88 -6.79
CA LEU A 994 -12.03 26.53 -6.16
C LEU A 994 -12.22 25.84 -4.80
N PHE A 995 -13.17 26.35 -4.01
CA PHE A 995 -13.51 25.83 -2.70
C PHE A 995 -14.11 24.42 -2.78
N VAL A 996 -14.95 24.13 -3.77
CA VAL A 996 -15.50 22.78 -3.99
C VAL A 996 -14.38 21.76 -4.25
N VAL A 997 -13.35 22.11 -5.02
CA VAL A 997 -12.20 21.22 -5.27
C VAL A 997 -11.46 20.91 -3.96
N ILE A 998 -11.23 21.93 -3.13
CA ILE A 998 -10.59 21.79 -1.82
C ILE A 998 -11.46 20.94 -0.89
N PHE A 999 -12.76 21.17 -0.90
CA PHE A 999 -13.74 20.46 -0.08
C PHE A 999 -13.75 18.95 -0.38
N MET A 1000 -13.49 18.52 -1.63
CA MET A 1000 -13.41 17.09 -1.97
C MET A 1000 -12.30 16.35 -1.21
N LEU A 1001 -11.20 17.04 -0.89
CA LEU A 1001 -10.12 16.47 -0.07
C LEU A 1001 -10.62 16.22 1.36
N SER A 1002 -11.24 17.21 2.01
CA SER A 1002 -11.84 17.04 3.34
C SER A 1002 -12.96 16.00 3.35
N TYR A 1003 -13.78 15.94 2.31
CA TYR A 1003 -14.88 14.98 2.20
C TYR A 1003 -14.37 13.53 2.06
N GLY A 1004 -13.28 13.31 1.33
CA GLY A 1004 -12.60 12.01 1.29
C GLY A 1004 -12.08 11.57 2.66
N LEU A 1005 -11.47 12.49 3.43
CA LEU A 1005 -11.03 12.21 4.80
C LEU A 1005 -12.21 11.97 5.75
N GLN A 1006 -13.28 12.76 5.62
CA GLN A 1006 -14.51 12.64 6.40
C GLN A 1006 -15.10 11.24 6.30
N THR A 1007 -15.25 10.71 5.07
CA THR A 1007 -15.81 9.36 4.84
C THR A 1007 -14.89 8.27 5.39
N GLY A 1008 -13.58 8.40 5.20
CA GLY A 1008 -12.60 7.50 5.82
C GLY A 1008 -12.70 7.46 7.35
N LEU A 1009 -12.85 8.62 7.99
CA LEU A 1009 -13.00 8.73 9.44
C LEU A 1009 -14.32 8.13 9.93
N SER A 1010 -15.43 8.41 9.25
CA SER A 1010 -16.74 7.85 9.58
C SER A 1010 -16.72 6.33 9.59
N ALA A 1011 -16.19 5.70 8.53
CA ALA A 1011 -16.07 4.25 8.44
C ALA A 1011 -15.16 3.65 9.54
N LYS A 1012 -14.00 4.28 9.81
CA LYS A 1012 -13.03 3.75 10.79
C LYS A 1012 -13.47 3.94 12.23
N VAL A 1013 -13.96 5.13 12.58
CA VAL A 1013 -14.53 5.42 13.90
C VAL A 1013 -15.76 4.54 14.13
N GLY A 1014 -16.64 4.41 13.14
CA GLY A 1014 -17.83 3.56 13.25
C GLY A 1014 -17.50 2.08 13.46
N SER A 1015 -16.53 1.53 12.73
CA SER A 1015 -16.09 0.15 12.98
C SER A 1015 -15.43 -0.05 14.34
N ALA A 1016 -14.61 0.91 14.82
CA ALA A 1016 -14.02 0.81 16.16
C ALA A 1016 -15.08 0.89 17.27
N VAL A 1017 -16.05 1.81 17.14
CA VAL A 1017 -17.18 1.93 18.07
C VAL A 1017 -18.04 0.68 18.05
N GLY A 1018 -18.33 0.13 16.86
CA GLY A 1018 -19.05 -1.12 16.69
C GLY A 1018 -18.35 -2.30 17.38
N ALA A 1019 -17.03 -2.37 17.30
CA ALA A 1019 -16.23 -3.41 17.96
C ALA A 1019 -16.12 -3.25 19.50
N GLY A 1020 -16.64 -2.16 20.07
CA GLY A 1020 -16.44 -1.84 21.50
C GLY A 1020 -15.04 -1.28 21.82
N GLU A 1021 -14.23 -1.03 20.79
CA GLU A 1021 -12.82 -0.62 20.89
C GLU A 1021 -12.68 0.90 21.02
N LEU A 1022 -13.10 1.44 22.16
CA LEU A 1022 -13.12 2.89 22.41
C LEU A 1022 -11.74 3.53 22.30
N HIS A 1023 -10.67 2.83 22.68
CA HIS A 1023 -9.30 3.30 22.52
C HIS A 1023 -8.95 3.53 21.04
N LEU A 1024 -9.32 2.57 20.18
CA LEU A 1024 -9.08 2.65 18.74
C LEU A 1024 -9.92 3.76 18.09
N ALA A 1025 -11.18 3.93 18.51
CA ALA A 1025 -12.02 5.02 18.07
C ALA A 1025 -11.38 6.39 18.39
N LYS A 1026 -10.89 6.59 19.62
CA LYS A 1026 -10.16 7.81 20.03
C LYS A 1026 -8.88 8.01 19.22
N LEU A 1027 -8.16 6.94 18.90
CA LEU A 1027 -6.96 7.01 18.07
C LEU A 1027 -7.30 7.45 16.64
N TYR A 1028 -8.36 6.92 16.03
CA TYR A 1028 -8.81 7.34 14.70
C TYR A 1028 -9.26 8.80 14.68
N CYS A 1029 -9.96 9.28 15.71
CA CYS A 1029 -10.28 10.71 15.84
C CYS A 1029 -9.01 11.57 15.87
N LYS A 1030 -8.01 11.21 16.70
CA LYS A 1030 -6.72 11.93 16.76
C LYS A 1030 -5.97 11.89 15.43
N ALA A 1031 -5.92 10.73 14.78
CA ALA A 1031 -5.28 10.57 13.48
C ALA A 1031 -5.98 11.43 12.41
N GLY A 1032 -7.32 11.49 12.43
CA GLY A 1032 -8.11 12.35 11.56
C GLY A 1032 -7.78 13.83 11.71
N VAL A 1033 -7.66 14.31 12.95
CA VAL A 1033 -7.27 15.71 13.23
C VAL A 1033 -5.85 16.00 12.74
N VAL A 1034 -4.90 15.08 12.94
CA VAL A 1034 -3.51 15.28 12.50
C VAL A 1034 -3.39 15.25 10.97
N ILE A 1035 -3.95 14.22 10.32
CA ILE A 1035 -3.96 14.07 8.85
C ILE A 1035 -4.68 15.27 8.25
N GLY A 1036 -5.84 15.62 8.80
CA GLY A 1036 -6.62 16.76 8.35
C GLY A 1036 -5.91 18.10 8.53
N GLY A 1037 -5.33 18.33 9.70
CA GLY A 1037 -4.53 19.50 10.01
C GLY A 1037 -3.32 19.66 9.09
N SER A 1038 -2.65 18.55 8.76
CA SER A 1038 -1.55 18.58 7.79
C SER A 1038 -2.05 18.90 6.38
N MET A 1039 -3.12 18.24 5.92
CA MET A 1039 -3.69 18.44 4.58
C MET A 1039 -4.19 19.88 4.40
N ILE A 1040 -4.83 20.45 5.42
CA ILE A 1040 -5.36 21.81 5.33
C ILE A 1040 -4.29 22.88 5.38
N THR A 1041 -3.25 22.68 6.19
CA THR A 1041 -2.08 23.56 6.23
C THR A 1041 -1.41 23.59 4.86
N ILE A 1042 -1.27 22.42 4.22
CA ILE A 1042 -0.75 22.31 2.86
C ILE A 1042 -1.64 23.08 1.87
N VAL A 1043 -2.96 22.84 1.86
CA VAL A 1043 -3.88 23.53 0.94
C VAL A 1043 -3.84 25.05 1.10
N ILE A 1044 -3.84 25.57 2.33
CA ILE A 1044 -3.77 27.02 2.59
C ILE A 1044 -2.45 27.61 2.10
N LEU A 1045 -1.34 26.90 2.32
CA LEU A 1045 -0.04 27.30 1.81
C LEU A 1045 -0.06 27.34 0.28
N LEU A 1046 -0.57 26.29 -0.38
CA LEU A 1046 -0.73 26.24 -1.84
C LEU A 1046 -1.55 27.45 -2.33
N LEU A 1047 -2.71 27.76 -1.73
CA LEU A 1047 -3.53 28.91 -2.12
C LEU A 1047 -2.82 30.24 -1.94
N CYS A 1048 -2.12 30.45 -0.82
CA CYS A 1048 -1.32 31.65 -0.58
C CYS A 1048 -0.23 31.84 -1.65
N ILE A 1049 0.42 30.74 -2.04
CA ILE A 1049 1.58 30.73 -2.95
C ILE A 1049 1.15 30.86 -4.41
N PHE A 1050 0.02 30.24 -4.78
CA PHE A 1050 -0.48 30.14 -6.15
C PHE A 1050 -1.61 31.12 -6.46
N ARG A 1051 -1.94 32.04 -5.54
CA ARG A 1051 -3.02 33.05 -5.72
C ARG A 1051 -3.05 33.70 -7.10
N GLY A 1052 -1.89 34.12 -7.62
CA GLY A 1052 -1.81 34.78 -8.94
C GLY A 1052 -1.98 33.83 -10.12
N SER A 1053 -1.62 32.55 -9.97
CA SER A 1053 -1.79 31.54 -11.02
C SER A 1053 -3.21 30.98 -11.03
N ILE A 1054 -3.80 30.78 -9.85
CA ILE A 1054 -5.21 30.36 -9.72
C ILE A 1054 -6.12 31.41 -10.34
N VAL A 1055 -5.89 32.69 -10.04
CA VAL A 1055 -6.65 33.80 -10.63
C VAL A 1055 -6.51 33.88 -12.16
N ARG A 1056 -5.33 33.57 -12.69
CA ARG A 1056 -5.12 33.51 -14.15
C ARG A 1056 -5.88 32.36 -14.81
N LEU A 1057 -6.20 31.28 -14.10
CA LEU A 1057 -7.04 30.19 -14.64
C LEU A 1057 -8.50 30.63 -14.85
N TYR A 1058 -8.99 31.61 -14.08
CA TYR A 1058 -10.38 32.05 -14.12
C TYR A 1058 -10.58 33.38 -14.86
N ALA A 1059 -9.57 34.26 -14.92
CA ALA A 1059 -9.72 35.63 -15.44
C ALA A 1059 -8.70 36.05 -16.52
N GLU A 1060 -8.23 35.12 -17.37
CA GLU A 1060 -7.19 35.39 -18.38
C GLU A 1060 -7.54 36.50 -19.40
N LYS A 1061 -8.84 36.75 -19.66
CA LYS A 1061 -9.31 37.69 -20.69
C LYS A 1061 -9.91 38.99 -20.16
N GLU A 1062 -10.11 39.13 -18.86
CA GLU A 1062 -10.74 40.31 -18.26
C GLU A 1062 -9.91 40.84 -17.08
N PRO A 1063 -9.01 41.83 -17.31
CA PRO A 1063 -8.09 42.30 -16.28
C PRO A 1063 -8.78 42.90 -15.05
N GLU A 1064 -10.02 43.39 -15.15
CA GLU A 1064 -10.80 43.89 -14.01
C GLU A 1064 -11.33 42.76 -13.11
N VAL A 1065 -11.82 41.66 -13.71
CA VAL A 1065 -12.21 40.44 -12.98
C VAL A 1065 -10.99 39.78 -12.35
N ALA A 1066 -9.87 39.73 -13.07
CA ALA A 1066 -8.60 39.22 -12.55
C ALA A 1066 -8.14 40.02 -11.34
N VAL A 1067 -8.32 41.35 -11.34
CA VAL A 1067 -8.00 42.19 -10.18
C VAL A 1067 -8.91 41.86 -9.00
N TYR A 1068 -10.23 41.73 -9.18
CA TYR A 1068 -11.15 41.33 -8.11
C TYR A 1068 -10.83 39.93 -7.56
N GLU A 1069 -10.61 38.94 -8.43
CA GLU A 1069 -10.23 37.58 -8.03
C GLU A 1069 -8.86 37.54 -7.32
N LEU A 1070 -7.88 38.34 -7.77
CA LEU A 1070 -6.57 38.51 -7.11
C LEU A 1070 -6.69 39.18 -5.74
N TYR A 1071 -7.65 40.10 -5.59
CA TYR A 1071 -8.05 40.68 -4.33
C TYR A 1071 -8.92 39.75 -3.47
N LEU A 1072 -9.49 38.68 -4.03
CA LEU A 1072 -10.41 37.74 -3.36
C LEU A 1072 -9.76 36.46 -2.82
N VAL A 1073 -8.58 36.06 -3.32
CA VAL A 1073 -7.67 35.13 -2.60
C VAL A 1073 -7.01 35.82 -1.39
N ARG A 1074 -7.77 36.69 -0.70
CA ARG A 1074 -7.41 37.40 0.53
C ARG A 1074 -7.12 36.40 1.66
N PRO A 1075 -6.53 36.87 2.78
CA PRO A 1075 -6.43 36.10 4.02
C PRO A 1075 -7.77 35.50 4.49
N LEU A 1076 -8.92 36.04 4.06
CA LEU A 1076 -10.27 35.56 4.42
C LEU A 1076 -10.56 34.13 3.94
N LEU A 1077 -10.24 33.78 2.69
CA LEU A 1077 -10.41 32.41 2.23
C LEU A 1077 -9.49 31.45 3.02
N CYS A 1078 -8.25 31.88 3.26
CA CYS A 1078 -7.29 31.17 4.10
C CYS A 1078 -7.72 31.07 5.58
N LEU A 1079 -8.60 31.97 6.04
CA LEU A 1079 -9.17 31.96 7.39
C LEU A 1079 -10.32 30.95 7.50
N ILE A 1080 -11.12 30.77 6.45
CA ILE A 1080 -12.32 29.91 6.44
C ILE A 1080 -11.95 28.45 6.29
N ILE A 1081 -11.01 28.17 5.39
CA ILE A 1081 -10.56 26.83 5.02
C ILE A 1081 -10.17 25.95 6.24
N PRO A 1082 -9.41 26.43 7.25
CA PRO A 1082 -9.16 25.68 8.49
C PRO A 1082 -10.45 25.25 9.21
N PHE A 1083 -11.42 26.15 9.32
CA PHE A 1083 -12.66 25.90 10.06
C PHE A 1083 -13.57 24.92 9.32
N ASP A 1084 -13.73 25.10 8.01
CA ASP A 1084 -14.53 24.22 7.17
C ASP A 1084 -13.95 22.79 7.13
N PHE A 1085 -12.63 22.69 7.04
CA PHE A 1085 -11.94 21.41 7.06
C PHE A 1085 -12.04 20.71 8.44
N ALA A 1086 -11.86 21.48 9.52
CA ALA A 1086 -12.03 20.96 10.88
C ALA A 1086 -13.46 20.47 11.09
N GLN A 1087 -14.46 21.26 10.68
CA GLN A 1087 -15.87 20.87 10.65
C GLN A 1087 -16.05 19.56 9.89
N SER A 1088 -15.52 19.45 8.66
CA SER A 1088 -15.66 18.27 7.82
C SER A 1088 -15.07 17.01 8.46
N CYS A 1089 -13.90 17.11 9.10
CA CYS A 1089 -13.29 16.01 9.85
C CYS A 1089 -14.16 15.57 11.03
N MET A 1090 -14.65 16.53 11.80
CA MET A 1090 -15.50 16.28 12.96
C MET A 1090 -16.84 15.68 12.53
N GLN A 1091 -17.46 16.16 11.44
CA GLN A 1091 -18.64 15.51 10.87
C GLN A 1091 -18.40 14.02 10.59
N GLY A 1092 -17.20 13.64 10.13
CA GLY A 1092 -16.81 12.24 9.95
C GLY A 1092 -16.85 11.46 11.26
N VAL A 1093 -16.31 12.05 12.34
CA VAL A 1093 -16.36 11.47 13.69
C VAL A 1093 -17.79 11.35 14.22
N PHE A 1094 -18.62 12.39 14.07
CA PHE A 1094 -20.04 12.36 14.48
C PHE A 1094 -20.81 11.27 13.74
N LYS A 1095 -20.52 11.06 12.46
CA LYS A 1095 -21.12 9.99 11.64
C LYS A 1095 -20.65 8.62 12.10
N GLY A 1096 -19.36 8.44 12.37
CA GLY A 1096 -18.85 7.18 12.92
C GLY A 1096 -19.46 6.84 14.29
N LEU A 1097 -19.67 7.84 15.14
CA LEU A 1097 -20.32 7.70 16.45
C LEU A 1097 -21.86 7.53 16.36
N GLY A 1098 -22.48 7.87 15.23
CA GLY A 1098 -23.95 7.86 15.06
C GLY A 1098 -24.68 8.97 15.81
N ILE A 1099 -24.02 10.10 16.04
CA ILE A 1099 -24.53 11.23 16.84
C ILE A 1099 -24.86 12.47 15.99
N GLN A 1100 -25.18 12.30 14.69
CA GLN A 1100 -25.44 13.44 13.79
C GLN A 1100 -26.62 14.31 14.23
N ARG A 1101 -27.51 13.81 15.10
CA ARG A 1101 -28.62 14.58 15.70
C ARG A 1101 -28.18 15.85 16.45
N TYR A 1102 -26.94 15.89 16.94
CA TYR A 1102 -26.39 17.10 17.57
C TYR A 1102 -25.72 18.04 16.56
N ALA A 1103 -25.23 17.49 15.45
CA ALA A 1103 -24.61 18.27 14.37
C ALA A 1103 -25.64 19.06 13.55
N ALA A 1104 -26.82 18.47 13.28
CA ALA A 1104 -27.84 19.08 12.44
C ALA A 1104 -28.37 20.45 12.95
N PRO A 1105 -28.76 20.62 14.24
CA PRO A 1105 -29.18 21.92 14.75
C PRO A 1105 -28.07 22.98 14.72
N VAL A 1106 -26.82 22.56 14.99
CA VAL A 1106 -25.64 23.44 14.94
C VAL A 1106 -25.42 23.96 13.52
N ASN A 1107 -25.54 23.12 12.49
CA ASN A 1107 -25.43 23.56 11.10
C ASN A 1107 -26.56 24.51 10.71
N ILE A 1108 -27.82 24.22 11.05
CA ILE A 1108 -28.94 25.12 10.76
C ILE A 1108 -28.71 26.49 11.41
N PHE A 1109 -28.37 26.52 12.70
CA PHE A 1109 -28.12 27.77 13.40
C PHE A 1109 -26.96 28.54 12.76
N SER A 1110 -25.83 27.88 12.55
CA SER A 1110 -24.62 28.54 12.08
C SER A 1110 -24.76 29.04 10.65
N TYR A 1111 -25.42 28.29 9.75
CA TYR A 1111 -25.59 28.71 8.37
C TYR A 1111 -26.76 29.69 8.17
N TYR A 1112 -27.93 29.43 8.74
CA TYR A 1112 -29.14 30.20 8.41
C TYR A 1112 -29.46 31.32 9.38
N ILE A 1113 -29.05 31.19 10.65
CA ILE A 1113 -29.31 32.22 11.67
C ILE A 1113 -28.12 33.16 11.81
N LEU A 1114 -26.89 32.66 11.63
CA LEU A 1114 -25.67 33.45 11.75
C LEU A 1114 -25.07 33.83 10.39
N MET A 1115 -24.62 32.85 9.59
CA MET A 1115 -23.83 33.09 8.39
C MET A 1115 -24.59 33.92 7.35
N LEU A 1116 -25.79 33.51 6.93
CA LEU A 1116 -26.54 34.19 5.88
C LEU A 1116 -26.95 35.63 6.27
N PRO A 1117 -27.54 35.89 7.47
CA PRO A 1117 -27.90 37.26 7.86
C PRO A 1117 -26.68 38.16 8.07
N LEU A 1118 -25.61 37.63 8.68
CA LEU A 1118 -24.37 38.39 8.86
C LEU A 1118 -23.70 38.68 7.53
N GLY A 1119 -23.64 37.69 6.63
CA GLY A 1119 -23.11 37.82 5.28
C GLY A 1119 -23.87 38.85 4.47
N TYR A 1120 -25.21 38.84 4.50
CA TYR A 1120 -26.06 39.86 3.88
C TYR A 1120 -25.78 41.26 4.44
N PHE A 1121 -25.81 41.42 5.77
CA PHE A 1121 -25.57 42.70 6.41
C PHE A 1121 -24.19 43.28 6.06
N LEU A 1122 -23.14 42.45 6.10
CA LEU A 1122 -21.78 42.89 5.77
C LEU A 1122 -21.60 43.17 4.28
N SER A 1123 -22.17 42.34 3.40
CA SER A 1123 -22.01 42.50 1.95
C SER A 1123 -22.82 43.67 1.39
N VAL A 1124 -24.09 43.77 1.78
CA VAL A 1124 -25.06 44.74 1.23
C VAL A 1124 -25.15 46.02 2.07
N ASP A 1125 -25.47 45.92 3.36
CA ASP A 1125 -25.77 47.10 4.19
C ASP A 1125 -24.51 47.88 4.59
N VAL A 1126 -23.43 47.18 4.95
CA VAL A 1126 -22.12 47.77 5.25
C VAL A 1126 -21.33 48.07 3.97
N GLY A 1127 -21.70 47.45 2.85
CA GLY A 1127 -21.08 47.66 1.55
C GLY A 1127 -19.69 47.02 1.41
N LEU A 1128 -19.39 45.94 2.14
CA LEU A 1128 -18.14 45.17 1.95
C LEU A 1128 -18.16 44.25 0.72
N GLY A 1129 -19.29 44.19 0.00
CA GLY A 1129 -19.43 43.37 -1.20
C GLY A 1129 -19.18 41.89 -0.92
N VAL A 1130 -18.51 41.20 -1.84
CA VAL A 1130 -18.19 39.75 -1.71
C VAL A 1130 -17.44 39.42 -0.42
N ASP A 1131 -16.51 40.29 0.02
CA ASP A 1131 -15.74 40.06 1.25
C ASP A 1131 -16.65 39.97 2.49
N GLY A 1132 -17.74 40.74 2.52
CA GLY A 1132 -18.72 40.68 3.59
C GLY A 1132 -19.40 39.31 3.68
N MET A 1133 -19.67 38.69 2.52
CA MET A 1133 -20.25 37.34 2.47
C MET A 1133 -19.27 36.27 2.99
N TRP A 1134 -18.00 36.34 2.58
CA TRP A 1134 -16.96 35.41 3.05
C TRP A 1134 -16.61 35.59 4.53
N LEU A 1135 -16.71 36.81 5.09
CA LEU A 1135 -16.67 37.01 6.54
C LEU A 1135 -17.84 36.31 7.26
N GLY A 1136 -19.04 36.34 6.65
CA GLY A 1136 -20.18 35.54 7.09
C GLY A 1136 -19.84 34.05 7.13
N PHE A 1137 -19.30 33.49 6.03
CA PHE A 1137 -18.83 32.09 5.96
C PHE A 1137 -17.84 31.74 7.07
N ALA A 1138 -16.87 32.61 7.35
CA ALA A 1138 -15.89 32.41 8.42
C ALA A 1138 -16.55 32.32 9.80
N ALA A 1139 -17.50 33.20 10.08
CA ALA A 1139 -18.26 33.19 11.34
C ALA A 1139 -19.10 31.91 11.48
N GLY A 1140 -19.80 31.50 10.41
CA GLY A 1140 -20.58 30.27 10.40
C GLY A 1140 -19.72 29.02 10.65
N ALA A 1141 -18.67 28.82 9.85
CA ALA A 1141 -17.79 27.66 9.93
C ALA A 1141 -17.05 27.59 11.27
N SER A 1142 -16.60 28.72 11.82
CA SER A 1142 -15.92 28.76 13.12
C SER A 1142 -16.85 28.37 14.28
N VAL A 1143 -18.12 28.79 14.26
CA VAL A 1143 -19.11 28.38 15.26
C VAL A 1143 -19.42 26.89 15.18
N ILE A 1144 -19.52 26.33 13.96
CA ILE A 1144 -19.70 24.88 13.79
C ILE A 1144 -18.48 24.13 14.35
N ALA A 1145 -17.27 24.52 13.94
CA ALA A 1145 -16.05 23.87 14.38
C ALA A 1145 -15.89 23.92 15.92
N ALA A 1146 -16.15 25.08 16.53
CA ALA A 1146 -16.10 25.24 17.98
C ALA A 1146 -17.17 24.38 18.69
N SER A 1147 -18.41 24.40 18.20
CA SER A 1147 -19.52 23.62 18.76
C SER A 1147 -19.26 22.13 18.68
N TYR A 1148 -18.76 21.64 17.53
CA TYR A 1148 -18.41 20.23 17.36
C TYR A 1148 -17.27 19.81 18.27
N THR A 1149 -16.25 20.66 18.43
CA THR A 1149 -15.15 20.41 19.37
C THR A 1149 -15.67 20.30 20.79
N ALA A 1150 -16.57 21.20 21.22
CA ALA A 1150 -17.17 21.19 22.55
C ALA A 1150 -18.08 19.98 22.81
N ILE A 1151 -18.74 19.44 21.77
CA ILE A 1151 -19.57 18.23 21.89
C ILE A 1151 -18.71 16.96 21.94
N LEU A 1152 -17.54 16.94 21.29
CA LEU A 1152 -16.63 15.79 21.25
C LEU A 1152 -15.66 15.73 22.45
N ALA A 1153 -15.35 16.87 23.06
CA ALA A 1153 -14.59 16.98 24.30
C ALA A 1153 -15.44 16.51 25.50
#